data_AF-A0A960EPQ5-F1
#
_entry.id   AF-A0A960EPQ5-F1
#
_cell.length_a   1.000
_cell.length_b   1.000
_cell.length_c   1.000
_cell.angle_alpha   90.00
_cell.angle_beta   90.00
_cell.angle_gamma   90.00
#
_symmetry.space_group_name_H-M   'P 1'
#
loop_
_entity.id
_entity.type
_entity.pdbx_description
1 polymer ?
#
loop_
_entity_poly.entity_id
_entity_poly.type
_entity_poly.pdbx_seq_one_letter_code
_entity_poly.pdbx_strand_id
1 'polypeptide(L)'
;MSPEPTDRPPIDPDAVAQHAFSKGRKGYDTDEVRAFLVGLASEIRDLQRVHGDTARRLTEVERRAADPRDLDEESVTQLLGEETARVLVDARKAAAEIRSKAEEEAAALRDAANAEAAETRAAAEQYADSVRTLADEGEAKARAEADAYATNLRETTERETTEQRTAADAYATEVRETADREVAEQRETAQREVDELTEKARNVLGERTAEAETAAAAIRTDADAYDTRVRGEADTYSESTRSAADTYRDETRAEADTAKADAEAAAAEVRAEADEAAAANASEAAERYDARIAEAEAEAERIVDEAREKGRGMVQEARGYRERVIADLAERRRSARDELDRIANTRDALAVTLTDVRTQIERSHRSLQDVAIDSKPVSDSGADRRFLEVDESASGLAVGEVEGEADEVDGPEDVEGPEDAGEVEDGADLEDATDDEGDLEDEAPVWSDDEAAADDQGADDGDDEVGSAVASDEPDEVDSVEETDAAPGEVEPDEDELPGDESTGGGEPAESTDEVDGSEAADDADDHGDLDGGATTAEAEPEEPRTAPGISDLFARIRAESEASEAASTVEEPTGDAPSVADTSADVAEDSDAGSTETDSTGQDTAESAEGSEEEAGDRSPDVDLLELRDATTDEIERQLARRLKRVLSDEQNEALHNLRNLKGAPTADAVLPTEEDHLSRFRQAVLEDLRAAERAGASFYSDAPDRAADVTDIADELSGDLVRQVRGRLERSFDGSDDPDDVADGIRTIYREWKTQRIAEAARHFVIAAFSRGVAEAAPDGSSFRWLVDHGGAAAPDCEDNALAGAVQKGQPFPTGDLLPPVHPGCRCLAVPAN
;
A
#
# COMPACT_ATOMS: atom_id res chain seq x y z
N MET A 1 -179.31 15.71 -50.25
CA MET A 1 -180.32 15.43 -51.30
C MET A 1 -181.62 15.11 -50.57
N SER A 2 -182.74 15.72 -50.98
CA SER A 2 -184.00 15.82 -50.22
C SER A 2 -183.91 16.63 -48.90
N PRO A 3 -184.83 17.58 -48.66
CA PRO A 3 -185.10 18.18 -47.35
C PRO A 3 -186.22 17.40 -46.61
N GLU A 4 -186.67 17.97 -45.48
CA GLU A 4 -187.88 17.61 -44.70
C GLU A 4 -187.86 16.28 -43.90
N PRO A 5 -188.73 16.14 -42.86
CA PRO A 5 -189.76 17.09 -42.40
C PRO A 5 -189.61 17.63 -40.97
N THR A 6 -190.24 18.80 -40.76
CA THR A 6 -190.75 19.34 -39.49
C THR A 6 -189.83 19.40 -38.28
N ASP A 7 -189.20 20.58 -38.12
CA ASP A 7 -188.84 21.15 -36.82
C ASP A 7 -190.13 21.44 -36.02
N ARG A 8 -190.64 20.41 -35.33
CA ARG A 8 -191.61 20.55 -34.25
C ARG A 8 -190.81 20.34 -32.96
N PRO A 9 -190.82 21.29 -32.01
CA PRO A 9 -190.11 21.08 -30.76
C PRO A 9 -190.69 19.84 -30.06
N PRO A 10 -189.87 18.83 -29.73
CA PRO A 10 -190.37 17.59 -29.14
C PRO A 10 -191.07 17.94 -27.83
N ILE A 11 -192.29 17.42 -27.64
CA ILE A 11 -193.08 17.76 -26.46
C ILE A 11 -192.42 17.10 -25.24
N ASP A 12 -191.74 17.93 -24.46
CA ASP A 12 -191.09 17.54 -23.21
C ASP A 12 -192.09 16.77 -22.30
N PRO A 13 -191.76 15.54 -21.84
CA PRO A 13 -192.65 14.78 -20.97
C PRO A 13 -193.04 15.52 -19.69
N ASP A 14 -192.17 16.39 -19.15
CA ASP A 14 -192.51 17.21 -17.99
C ASP A 14 -193.48 18.35 -18.36
N ALA A 15 -193.42 18.86 -19.60
CA ALA A 15 -194.41 19.80 -20.13
C ALA A 15 -195.76 19.12 -20.40
N VAL A 16 -195.79 17.84 -20.79
CA VAL A 16 -197.04 17.04 -20.86
C VAL A 16 -197.67 16.91 -19.47
N ALA A 17 -196.87 16.59 -18.45
CA ALA A 17 -197.34 16.43 -17.08
C ALA A 17 -197.87 17.74 -16.46
N GLN A 18 -197.35 18.89 -16.89
CA GLN A 18 -197.71 20.22 -16.39
C GLN A 18 -198.79 20.94 -17.22
N HIS A 19 -199.27 20.35 -18.33
CA HIS A 19 -200.18 21.04 -19.26
C HIS A 19 -201.57 21.33 -18.64
N ALA A 20 -201.83 22.59 -18.31
CA ALA A 20 -203.10 23.03 -17.74
C ALA A 20 -204.10 23.50 -18.82
N PHE A 21 -205.24 22.81 -18.91
CA PHE A 21 -206.34 23.17 -19.83
C PHE A 21 -207.26 24.25 -19.25
N SER A 22 -207.88 25.04 -20.12
CA SER A 22 -208.89 26.03 -19.75
C SER A 22 -210.18 25.39 -19.21
N LYS A 23 -210.94 26.14 -18.41
CA LYS A 23 -212.17 25.64 -17.75
C LYS A 23 -213.42 26.34 -18.30
N GLY A 24 -214.16 25.63 -19.14
CA GLY A 24 -215.48 26.02 -19.60
C GLY A 24 -216.57 25.86 -18.53
N ARG A 25 -217.81 26.23 -18.90
CA ARG A 25 -218.98 26.30 -17.99
C ARG A 25 -219.42 24.95 -17.37
N LYS A 26 -218.76 23.83 -17.70
CA LYS A 26 -219.08 22.51 -17.14
C LYS A 26 -217.88 21.52 -17.08
N GLY A 27 -216.65 22.04 -16.95
CA GLY A 27 -215.43 21.22 -16.91
C GLY A 27 -214.29 21.86 -17.70
N TYR A 28 -213.24 21.10 -18.00
CA TYR A 28 -212.19 21.53 -18.94
C TYR A 28 -212.74 21.64 -20.36
N ASP A 29 -212.13 22.49 -21.19
CA ASP A 29 -212.51 22.62 -22.60
C ASP A 29 -212.21 21.31 -23.37
N THR A 30 -213.25 20.74 -23.97
CA THR A 30 -213.18 19.43 -24.61
C THR A 30 -212.50 19.45 -25.98
N ASP A 31 -212.46 20.61 -26.65
CA ASP A 31 -211.83 20.74 -27.96
C ASP A 31 -210.34 21.08 -27.79
N GLU A 32 -209.98 21.88 -26.78
CA GLU A 32 -208.59 22.08 -26.34
C GLU A 32 -207.92 20.77 -25.92
N VAL A 33 -208.56 20.01 -25.01
CA VAL A 33 -208.06 18.68 -24.57
C VAL A 33 -207.96 17.71 -25.74
N ARG A 34 -208.92 17.71 -26.67
CA ARG A 34 -208.88 16.84 -27.85
C ARG A 34 -207.75 17.22 -28.80
N ALA A 35 -207.52 18.52 -29.05
CA ALA A 35 -206.42 18.98 -29.89
C ALA A 35 -205.06 18.56 -29.31
N PHE A 36 -204.87 18.74 -28.00
CA PHE A 36 -203.65 18.30 -27.31
C PHE A 36 -203.45 16.78 -27.37
N LEU A 37 -204.48 15.98 -27.06
CA LEU A 37 -204.41 14.52 -27.13
C LEU A 37 -204.14 14.00 -28.56
N VAL A 38 -204.67 14.67 -29.60
CA VAL A 38 -204.35 14.33 -30.99
C VAL A 38 -202.92 14.69 -31.35
N GLY A 39 -202.40 15.82 -30.84
CA GLY A 39 -200.98 16.20 -30.97
C GLY A 39 -200.05 15.17 -30.31
N LEU A 40 -200.26 14.89 -29.02
CA LEU A 40 -199.50 13.89 -28.25
C LEU A 40 -199.59 12.49 -28.87
N ALA A 41 -200.75 12.08 -29.38
CA ALA A 41 -200.90 10.81 -30.08
C ALA A 41 -200.22 10.78 -31.46
N SER A 42 -199.91 11.93 -32.08
CA SER A 42 -199.01 11.99 -33.24
C SER A 42 -197.57 11.82 -32.78
N GLU A 43 -197.14 12.61 -31.79
CA GLU A 43 -195.78 12.62 -31.27
C GLU A 43 -195.34 11.22 -30.78
N ILE A 44 -196.21 10.50 -30.08
CA ILE A 44 -195.97 9.12 -29.64
C ILE A 44 -195.77 8.16 -30.82
N ARG A 45 -196.49 8.33 -31.94
CA ARG A 45 -196.30 7.50 -33.15
C ARG A 45 -194.99 7.83 -33.86
N ASP A 46 -194.61 9.10 -33.90
CA ASP A 46 -193.33 9.52 -34.50
C ASP A 46 -192.13 9.11 -33.63
N LEU A 47 -192.24 9.18 -32.30
CA LEU A 47 -191.24 8.61 -31.38
C LEU A 47 -191.16 7.08 -31.51
N GLN A 48 -192.28 6.37 -31.65
CA GLN A 48 -192.28 4.93 -31.92
C GLN A 48 -191.66 4.58 -33.29
N ARG A 49 -191.88 5.41 -34.31
CA ARG A 49 -191.26 5.28 -35.64
C ARG A 49 -189.74 5.51 -35.57
N VAL A 50 -189.29 6.59 -34.94
CA VAL A 50 -187.87 6.91 -34.74
C VAL A 50 -187.18 5.85 -33.89
N HIS A 51 -187.82 5.36 -32.81
CA HIS A 51 -187.28 4.25 -32.01
C HIS A 51 -187.19 2.97 -32.83
N GLY A 52 -188.19 2.65 -33.65
CA GLY A 52 -188.18 1.49 -34.54
C GLY A 52 -187.05 1.52 -35.58
N ASP A 53 -186.83 2.67 -36.23
CA ASP A 53 -185.75 2.84 -37.20
C ASP A 53 -184.37 2.96 -36.54
N THR A 54 -184.29 3.51 -35.32
CA THR A 54 -183.03 3.55 -34.54
C THR A 54 -182.65 2.15 -34.05
N ALA A 55 -183.61 1.35 -33.57
CA ALA A 55 -183.38 -0.05 -33.21
C ALA A 55 -182.92 -0.87 -34.44
N ARG A 56 -183.54 -0.68 -35.62
CA ARG A 56 -183.07 -1.29 -36.87
C ARG A 56 -181.64 -0.89 -37.24
N ARG A 57 -181.29 0.40 -37.09
CA ARG A 57 -179.92 0.89 -37.33
C ARG A 57 -178.93 0.30 -36.33
N LEU A 58 -179.30 0.18 -35.05
CA LEU A 58 -178.48 -0.46 -34.04
C LEU A 58 -178.22 -1.92 -34.42
N THR A 59 -179.25 -2.70 -34.73
CA THR A 59 -179.10 -4.10 -35.18
C THR A 59 -178.29 -4.23 -36.46
N GLU A 60 -178.39 -3.28 -37.41
CA GLU A 60 -177.58 -3.26 -38.65
C GLU A 60 -176.11 -2.88 -38.41
N VAL A 61 -175.81 -2.07 -37.39
CA VAL A 61 -174.44 -1.73 -36.96
C VAL A 61 -173.83 -2.86 -36.13
N GLU A 62 -174.59 -3.43 -35.20
CA GLU A 62 -174.20 -4.63 -34.44
C GLU A 62 -173.93 -5.82 -35.38
N ARG A 63 -174.76 -5.99 -36.42
CA ARG A 63 -174.55 -7.00 -37.47
C ARG A 63 -173.28 -6.76 -38.30
N ARG A 64 -172.83 -5.51 -38.48
CA ARG A 64 -171.53 -5.20 -39.09
C ARG A 64 -170.37 -5.46 -38.12
N ALA A 65 -170.48 -5.00 -36.88
CA ALA A 65 -169.45 -5.20 -35.87
C ALA A 65 -169.25 -6.68 -35.48
N ALA A 66 -170.25 -7.52 -35.72
CA ALA A 66 -170.24 -8.96 -35.43
C ALA A 66 -170.06 -9.87 -36.67
N ASP A 67 -169.83 -9.34 -37.87
CA ASP A 67 -169.51 -10.14 -39.06
C ASP A 67 -168.02 -9.95 -39.43
N PRO A 68 -167.12 -10.93 -39.17
CA PRO A 68 -165.67 -10.78 -39.34
C PRO A 68 -165.16 -10.71 -40.79
N ARG A 69 -165.97 -10.23 -41.74
CA ARG A 69 -165.69 -10.27 -43.18
C ARG A 69 -165.54 -8.90 -43.84
N ASP A 70 -165.79 -7.81 -43.10
CA ASP A 70 -165.56 -6.42 -43.54
C ASP A 70 -164.22 -5.84 -43.00
N LEU A 71 -163.42 -6.64 -42.28
CA LEU A 71 -161.99 -6.40 -42.06
C LEU A 71 -161.20 -7.37 -42.93
N ASP A 72 -160.56 -6.86 -43.98
CA ASP A 72 -159.73 -7.68 -44.87
C ASP A 72 -158.33 -7.97 -44.27
N GLU A 73 -157.65 -8.96 -44.83
CA GLU A 73 -156.34 -9.41 -44.36
C GLU A 73 -155.23 -8.36 -44.55
N GLU A 74 -155.34 -7.50 -45.57
CA GLU A 74 -154.41 -6.40 -45.86
C GLU A 74 -154.57 -5.30 -44.79
N SER A 75 -155.80 -4.90 -44.45
CA SER A 75 -156.10 -3.94 -43.37
C SER A 75 -155.61 -4.42 -41.99
N VAL A 76 -155.80 -5.70 -41.66
CA VAL A 76 -155.37 -6.25 -40.36
C VAL A 76 -153.84 -6.41 -40.31
N THR A 77 -153.21 -6.88 -41.39
CA THR A 77 -151.75 -6.98 -41.46
C THR A 77 -151.07 -5.61 -41.55
N GLN A 78 -151.71 -4.60 -42.14
CA GLN A 78 -151.24 -3.21 -42.11
C GLN A 78 -151.28 -2.65 -40.69
N LEU A 79 -152.40 -2.72 -39.97
CA LEU A 79 -152.49 -2.19 -38.60
C LEU A 79 -151.52 -2.91 -37.63
N LEU A 80 -151.38 -4.23 -37.77
CA LEU A 80 -150.39 -4.99 -37.01
C LEU A 80 -148.95 -4.63 -37.43
N GLY A 81 -148.72 -4.37 -38.72
CA GLY A 81 -147.44 -3.94 -39.28
C GLY A 81 -147.02 -2.55 -38.83
N GLU A 82 -147.95 -1.59 -38.78
CA GLU A 82 -147.71 -0.23 -38.29
C GLU A 82 -147.40 -0.22 -36.78
N GLU A 83 -148.13 -0.98 -35.98
CA GLU A 83 -147.89 -1.04 -34.53
C GLU A 83 -146.63 -1.85 -34.19
N THR A 84 -146.35 -2.95 -34.89
CA THR A 84 -145.07 -3.66 -34.72
C THR A 84 -143.88 -2.84 -35.23
N ALA A 85 -144.03 -2.06 -36.30
CA ALA A 85 -143.01 -1.11 -36.74
C ALA A 85 -142.77 0.01 -35.70
N ARG A 86 -143.83 0.55 -35.08
CA ARG A 86 -143.74 1.51 -33.96
C ARG A 86 -142.97 0.91 -32.78
N VAL A 87 -143.39 -0.26 -32.30
CA VAL A 87 -142.71 -0.98 -31.20
C VAL A 87 -141.24 -1.29 -31.54
N LEU A 88 -140.92 -1.66 -32.79
CA LEU A 88 -139.53 -1.87 -33.21
C LEU A 88 -138.71 -0.58 -33.31
N VAL A 89 -139.31 0.56 -33.67
CA VAL A 89 -138.65 1.87 -33.65
C VAL A 89 -138.39 2.32 -32.22
N ASP A 90 -139.38 2.22 -31.32
CA ASP A 90 -139.25 2.59 -29.92
C ASP A 90 -138.26 1.69 -29.17
N ALA A 91 -138.28 0.37 -29.44
CA ALA A 91 -137.28 -0.56 -28.91
C ALA A 91 -135.86 -0.27 -29.42
N ARG A 92 -135.69 0.12 -30.69
CA ARG A 92 -134.39 0.55 -31.24
C ARG A 92 -133.92 1.87 -30.63
N LYS A 93 -134.84 2.82 -30.39
CA LYS A 93 -134.56 4.11 -29.74
C LYS A 93 -134.12 3.89 -28.29
N ALA A 94 -134.89 3.14 -27.50
CA ALA A 94 -134.52 2.77 -26.14
C ALA A 94 -133.18 2.01 -26.09
N ALA A 95 -132.94 1.08 -27.02
CA ALA A 95 -131.64 0.38 -27.11
C ALA A 95 -130.48 1.31 -27.50
N ALA A 96 -130.72 2.38 -28.27
CA ALA A 96 -129.72 3.40 -28.59
C ALA A 96 -129.45 4.33 -27.39
N GLU A 97 -130.49 4.73 -26.66
CA GLU A 97 -130.38 5.52 -25.43
C GLU A 97 -129.64 4.73 -24.33
N ILE A 98 -129.92 3.43 -24.18
CA ILE A 98 -129.19 2.52 -23.28
C ILE A 98 -127.72 2.41 -23.69
N ARG A 99 -127.40 2.31 -24.99
CA ARG A 99 -126.00 2.28 -25.45
C ARG A 99 -125.28 3.60 -25.20
N SER A 100 -125.85 4.75 -25.58
CA SER A 100 -125.26 6.07 -25.32
C SER A 100 -124.95 6.24 -23.83
N LYS A 101 -125.94 5.94 -22.97
CA LYS A 101 -125.78 6.05 -21.51
C LYS A 101 -124.73 5.08 -20.96
N ALA A 102 -124.64 3.85 -21.47
CA ALA A 102 -123.62 2.88 -21.06
C ALA A 102 -122.21 3.25 -21.60
N GLU A 103 -122.12 3.87 -22.77
CA GLU A 103 -120.87 4.37 -23.37
C GLU A 103 -120.38 5.61 -22.62
N GLU A 104 -121.28 6.52 -22.22
CA GLU A 104 -121.03 7.67 -21.34
C GLU A 104 -120.60 7.24 -19.93
N GLU A 105 -121.32 6.30 -19.30
CA GLU A 105 -120.96 5.74 -17.99
C GLU A 105 -119.62 5.00 -18.03
N ALA A 106 -119.33 4.27 -19.11
CA ALA A 106 -118.04 3.61 -19.30
C ALA A 106 -116.91 4.59 -19.66
N ALA A 107 -117.19 5.74 -20.28
CA ALA A 107 -116.20 6.80 -20.47
C ALA A 107 -115.86 7.45 -19.11
N ALA A 108 -116.87 7.91 -18.37
CA ALA A 108 -116.70 8.52 -17.06
C ALA A 108 -115.98 7.59 -16.06
N LEU A 109 -116.26 6.28 -16.09
CA LEU A 109 -115.56 5.30 -15.25
C LEU A 109 -114.09 5.10 -15.65
N ARG A 110 -113.76 5.15 -16.96
CA ARG A 110 -112.36 5.12 -17.42
C ARG A 110 -111.62 6.40 -17.03
N ASP A 111 -112.25 7.56 -17.20
CA ASP A 111 -111.64 8.85 -16.88
C ASP A 111 -111.40 8.99 -15.37
N ALA A 112 -112.33 8.52 -14.54
CA ALA A 112 -112.15 8.42 -13.09
C ALA A 112 -110.98 7.47 -12.72
N ALA A 113 -110.94 6.26 -13.29
CA ALA A 113 -109.86 5.31 -13.03
C ALA A 113 -108.49 5.80 -13.53
N ASN A 114 -108.45 6.53 -14.66
CA ASN A 114 -107.25 7.17 -15.19
C ASN A 114 -106.77 8.31 -14.28
N ALA A 115 -107.69 9.08 -13.68
CA ALA A 115 -107.37 10.14 -12.71
C ALA A 115 -106.84 9.54 -11.40
N GLU A 116 -107.50 8.53 -10.83
CA GLU A 116 -107.05 7.81 -9.64
C GLU A 116 -105.67 7.15 -9.85
N ALA A 117 -105.43 6.55 -11.03
CA ALA A 117 -104.14 5.99 -11.41
C ALA A 117 -103.08 7.06 -11.74
N ALA A 118 -103.45 8.31 -12.01
CA ALA A 118 -102.52 9.43 -12.14
C ALA A 118 -102.15 10.03 -10.77
N GLU A 119 -103.13 10.22 -9.89
CA GLU A 119 -102.92 10.65 -8.50
C GLU A 119 -102.05 9.64 -7.73
N THR A 120 -102.33 8.35 -7.87
CA THR A 120 -101.54 7.26 -7.25
C THR A 120 -100.09 7.26 -7.74
N ARG A 121 -99.84 7.54 -9.03
CA ARG A 121 -98.48 7.64 -9.59
C ARG A 121 -97.76 8.88 -9.09
N ALA A 122 -98.40 10.05 -9.13
CA ALA A 122 -97.82 11.30 -8.63
C ALA A 122 -97.47 11.21 -7.13
N ALA A 123 -98.28 10.52 -6.33
CA ALA A 123 -98.00 10.25 -4.92
C ALA A 123 -96.82 9.27 -4.74
N ALA A 124 -96.71 8.23 -5.57
CA ALA A 124 -95.60 7.29 -5.55
C ALA A 124 -94.27 7.93 -6.03
N GLU A 125 -94.33 8.81 -7.03
CA GLU A 125 -93.20 9.61 -7.53
C GLU A 125 -92.70 10.57 -6.45
N GLN A 126 -93.60 11.35 -5.82
CA GLN A 126 -93.25 12.21 -4.68
C GLN A 126 -92.64 11.44 -3.49
N TYR A 127 -93.15 10.24 -3.20
CA TYR A 127 -92.57 9.38 -2.17
C TYR A 127 -91.18 8.87 -2.57
N ALA A 128 -90.98 8.46 -3.82
CA ALA A 128 -89.67 8.02 -4.31
C ALA A 128 -88.63 9.16 -4.27
N ASP A 129 -89.01 10.39 -4.66
CA ASP A 129 -88.14 11.56 -4.57
C ASP A 129 -87.85 11.97 -3.12
N SER A 130 -88.82 11.84 -2.22
CA SER A 130 -88.60 12.01 -0.77
C SER A 130 -87.61 10.98 -0.22
N VAL A 131 -87.68 9.72 -0.66
CA VAL A 131 -86.77 8.66 -0.21
C VAL A 131 -85.37 8.85 -0.80
N ARG A 132 -85.25 9.27 -2.07
CA ARG A 132 -83.96 9.64 -2.70
C ARG A 132 -83.29 10.78 -1.93
N THR A 133 -84.00 11.89 -1.73
CA THR A 133 -83.46 13.07 -1.02
C THR A 133 -82.95 12.71 0.38
N LEU A 134 -83.70 11.92 1.15
CA LEU A 134 -83.29 11.47 2.49
C LEU A 134 -82.11 10.48 2.46
N ALA A 135 -81.96 9.69 1.39
CA ALA A 135 -80.79 8.84 1.19
C ALA A 135 -79.55 9.70 0.84
N ASP A 136 -79.69 10.64 -0.10
CA ASP A 136 -78.62 11.55 -0.51
C ASP A 136 -78.11 12.41 0.66
N GLU A 137 -79.02 12.95 1.48
CA GLU A 137 -78.69 13.65 2.74
C GLU A 137 -77.97 12.73 3.74
N GLY A 138 -78.42 11.48 3.87
CA GLY A 138 -77.83 10.47 4.74
C GLY A 138 -76.41 10.08 4.31
N GLU A 139 -76.18 9.86 3.01
CA GLU A 139 -74.85 9.58 2.47
C GLU A 139 -73.92 10.79 2.54
N ALA A 140 -74.40 11.99 2.22
CA ALA A 140 -73.61 13.22 2.33
C ALA A 140 -73.16 13.46 3.77
N LYS A 141 -74.03 13.19 4.75
CA LYS A 141 -73.68 13.22 6.17
C LYS A 141 -72.64 12.14 6.52
N ALA A 142 -72.85 10.90 6.08
CA ALA A 142 -71.95 9.79 6.39
C ALA A 142 -70.54 10.01 5.82
N ARG A 143 -70.44 10.57 4.60
CA ARG A 143 -69.17 11.01 4.00
C ARG A 143 -68.49 12.08 4.86
N ALA A 144 -69.20 13.15 5.21
CA ALA A 144 -68.65 14.24 6.03
C ALA A 144 -68.20 13.77 7.44
N GLU A 145 -68.93 12.86 8.07
CA GLU A 145 -68.52 12.26 9.36
C GLU A 145 -67.27 11.36 9.20
N ALA A 146 -67.15 10.63 8.09
CA ALA A 146 -65.97 9.80 7.78
C ALA A 146 -64.73 10.65 7.42
N ASP A 147 -64.88 11.70 6.60
CA ASP A 147 -63.80 12.60 6.20
C ASP A 147 -63.25 13.38 7.40
N ALA A 148 -64.12 13.82 8.32
CA ALA A 148 -63.72 14.45 9.57
C ALA A 148 -62.96 13.48 10.48
N TYR A 149 -63.44 12.24 10.63
CA TYR A 149 -62.75 11.21 11.41
C TYR A 149 -61.38 10.85 10.82
N ALA A 150 -61.31 10.63 9.50
CA ALA A 150 -60.06 10.31 8.80
C ALA A 150 -59.04 11.46 8.86
N THR A 151 -59.51 12.71 8.91
CA THR A 151 -58.64 13.89 9.06
C THR A 151 -58.12 14.01 10.48
N ASN A 152 -58.98 13.89 11.50
CA ASN A 152 -58.54 13.90 12.89
C ASN A 152 -57.58 12.74 13.22
N LEU A 153 -57.79 11.55 12.63
CA LEU A 153 -56.88 10.41 12.76
C LEU A 153 -55.51 10.71 12.14
N ARG A 154 -55.46 11.32 10.94
CA ARG A 154 -54.22 11.77 10.29
C ARG A 154 -53.48 12.80 11.15
N GLU A 155 -54.14 13.90 11.53
CA GLU A 155 -53.57 14.96 12.38
C GLU A 155 -53.01 14.40 13.71
N THR A 156 -53.74 13.48 14.35
CA THR A 156 -53.31 12.85 15.60
C THR A 156 -52.07 11.97 15.39
N THR A 157 -52.04 11.17 14.33
CA THR A 157 -50.91 10.28 14.01
C THR A 157 -49.67 11.05 13.56
N GLU A 158 -49.85 12.10 12.75
CA GLU A 158 -48.78 13.01 12.32
C GLU A 158 -48.15 13.73 13.52
N ARG A 159 -48.97 14.22 14.45
CA ARG A 159 -48.49 14.80 15.72
C ARG A 159 -47.71 13.78 16.54
N GLU A 160 -48.28 12.60 16.81
CA GLU A 160 -47.66 11.60 17.70
C GLU A 160 -46.37 11.00 17.11
N THR A 161 -46.32 10.77 15.79
CA THR A 161 -45.09 10.34 15.13
C THR A 161 -44.03 11.44 15.08
N THR A 162 -44.42 12.72 15.06
CA THR A 162 -43.49 13.86 15.16
C THR A 162 -42.96 14.05 16.59
N GLU A 163 -43.82 13.92 17.60
CA GLU A 163 -43.42 13.90 19.02
C GLU A 163 -42.46 12.73 19.31
N GLN A 164 -42.74 11.52 18.80
CA GLN A 164 -41.85 10.37 18.95
C GLN A 164 -40.51 10.55 18.23
N ARG A 165 -40.49 11.08 17.00
CA ARG A 165 -39.24 11.36 16.26
C ARG A 165 -38.39 12.40 16.99
N THR A 166 -38.96 13.55 17.34
CA THR A 166 -38.23 14.61 18.05
C THR A 166 -37.71 14.18 19.42
N ALA A 167 -38.45 13.33 20.15
CA ALA A 167 -37.96 12.72 21.39
C ALA A 167 -36.81 11.72 21.15
N ALA A 168 -36.89 10.91 20.09
CA ALA A 168 -35.82 9.97 19.72
C ALA A 168 -34.54 10.69 19.25
N ASP A 169 -34.68 11.76 18.46
CA ASP A 169 -33.57 12.58 17.98
C ASP A 169 -32.87 13.32 19.14
N ALA A 170 -33.65 13.83 20.10
CA ALA A 170 -33.13 14.44 21.32
C ALA A 170 -32.35 13.42 22.18
N TYR A 171 -32.95 12.25 22.46
CA TYR A 171 -32.30 11.17 23.21
C TYR A 171 -31.03 10.65 22.51
N ALA A 172 -31.07 10.46 21.20
CA ALA A 172 -29.90 10.05 20.43
C ALA A 172 -28.79 11.11 20.43
N THR A 173 -29.12 12.39 20.64
CA THR A 173 -28.15 13.48 20.78
C THR A 173 -27.56 13.51 22.19
N GLU A 174 -28.38 13.41 23.24
CA GLU A 174 -27.94 13.27 24.64
C GLU A 174 -26.98 12.08 24.83
N VAL A 175 -27.28 10.93 24.20
CA VAL A 175 -26.42 9.74 24.23
C VAL A 175 -25.09 9.96 23.49
N ARG A 176 -25.08 10.66 22.35
CA ARG A 176 -23.84 11.00 21.63
C ARG A 176 -22.96 11.95 22.44
N GLU A 177 -23.52 13.07 22.92
CA GLU A 177 -22.80 14.05 23.75
C GLU A 177 -22.24 13.42 25.04
N THR A 178 -23.00 12.49 25.65
CA THR A 178 -22.55 11.70 26.81
C THR A 178 -21.35 10.80 26.45
N ALA A 179 -21.43 10.06 25.35
CA ALA A 179 -20.36 9.17 24.90
C ALA A 179 -19.10 9.93 24.46
N ASP A 180 -19.25 11.03 23.71
CA ASP A 180 -18.13 11.87 23.26
C ASP A 180 -17.38 12.48 24.45
N ARG A 181 -18.12 12.93 25.49
CA ARG A 181 -17.54 13.39 26.75
C ARG A 181 -16.78 12.27 27.48
N GLU A 182 -17.37 11.08 27.62
CA GLU A 182 -16.71 9.96 28.32
C GLU A 182 -15.46 9.47 27.56
N VAL A 183 -15.49 9.47 26.23
CA VAL A 183 -14.31 9.20 25.39
C VAL A 183 -13.26 10.30 25.55
N ALA A 184 -13.63 11.57 25.71
CA ALA A 184 -12.69 12.66 25.99
C ALA A 184 -12.04 12.52 27.38
N GLU A 185 -12.83 12.22 28.43
CA GLU A 185 -12.35 11.98 29.80
C GLU A 185 -11.38 10.78 29.88
N GLN A 186 -11.67 9.71 29.13
CA GLN A 186 -10.80 8.55 28.98
C GLN A 186 -9.51 8.89 28.23
N ARG A 187 -9.59 9.64 27.11
CA ARG A 187 -8.41 10.07 26.33
C ARG A 187 -7.48 10.98 27.13
N GLU A 188 -8.02 11.96 27.87
CA GLU A 188 -7.21 12.81 28.74
C GLU A 188 -6.50 11.99 29.82
N THR A 189 -7.19 10.98 30.37
CA THR A 189 -6.62 10.10 31.40
C THR A 189 -5.52 9.19 30.86
N ALA A 190 -5.75 8.54 29.71
CA ALA A 190 -4.72 7.72 29.05
C ALA A 190 -3.50 8.56 28.64
N GLN A 191 -3.71 9.78 28.12
CA GLN A 191 -2.60 10.69 27.79
C GLN A 191 -1.78 11.05 29.03
N ARG A 192 -2.44 11.35 30.15
CA ARG A 192 -1.78 11.68 31.43
C ARG A 192 -0.93 10.53 31.97
N GLU A 193 -1.41 9.29 31.83
CA GLU A 193 -0.64 8.08 32.19
C GLU A 193 0.55 7.85 31.25
N VAL A 194 0.38 8.07 29.93
CA VAL A 194 1.48 8.01 28.95
C VAL A 194 2.55 9.07 29.24
N ASP A 195 2.17 10.30 29.57
CA ASP A 195 3.11 11.36 29.92
C ASP A 195 3.87 11.03 31.21
N GLU A 196 3.19 10.55 32.26
CA GLU A 196 3.83 10.12 33.52
C GLU A 196 4.79 8.94 33.31
N LEU A 197 4.42 7.95 32.50
CA LEU A 197 5.30 6.83 32.13
C LEU A 197 6.50 7.29 31.30
N THR A 198 6.31 8.25 30.39
CA THR A 198 7.39 8.79 29.56
C THR A 198 8.34 9.65 30.38
N GLU A 199 7.85 10.42 31.36
CA GLU A 199 8.71 11.14 32.31
C GLU A 199 9.54 10.16 33.17
N LYS A 200 8.91 9.13 33.74
CA LYS A 200 9.61 8.07 34.48
C LYS A 200 10.69 7.40 33.62
N ALA A 201 10.39 7.09 32.36
CA ALA A 201 11.36 6.50 31.42
C ALA A 201 12.55 7.44 31.15
N ARG A 202 12.29 8.74 30.90
CA ARG A 202 13.36 9.76 30.74
C ARG A 202 14.23 9.87 32.00
N ASN A 203 13.62 9.89 33.18
CA ASN A 203 14.33 10.01 34.46
C ASN A 203 15.23 8.79 34.72
N VAL A 204 14.76 7.57 34.45
CA VAL A 204 15.58 6.34 34.55
C VAL A 204 16.69 6.34 33.51
N LEU A 205 16.43 6.73 32.25
CA LEU A 205 17.46 6.83 31.22
C LEU A 205 18.53 7.87 31.58
N GLY A 206 18.15 9.02 32.14
CA GLY A 206 19.07 10.04 32.64
C GLY A 206 19.96 9.54 33.77
N GLU A 207 19.39 8.87 34.77
CA GLU A 207 20.12 8.24 35.87
C GLU A 207 21.15 7.22 35.35
N ARG A 208 20.72 6.26 34.50
CA ARG A 208 21.60 5.22 33.96
C ARG A 208 22.68 5.79 33.03
N THR A 209 22.40 6.89 32.33
CA THR A 209 23.40 7.60 31.51
C THR A 209 24.45 8.26 32.39
N ALA A 210 24.05 8.98 33.44
CA ALA A 210 24.98 9.61 34.37
C ALA A 210 25.84 8.59 35.16
N GLU A 211 25.27 7.44 35.55
CA GLU A 211 26.03 6.31 36.09
C GLU A 211 27.07 5.79 35.09
N ALA A 212 26.67 5.57 33.83
CA ALA A 212 27.55 5.05 32.78
C ALA A 212 28.68 6.03 32.42
N GLU A 213 28.39 7.33 32.33
CA GLU A 213 29.39 8.39 32.15
C GLU A 213 30.39 8.44 33.31
N THR A 214 29.90 8.32 34.55
CA THR A 214 30.74 8.25 35.76
C THR A 214 31.67 7.03 35.73
N ALA A 215 31.14 5.85 35.37
CA ALA A 215 31.93 4.64 35.20
C ALA A 215 32.97 4.77 34.07
N ALA A 216 32.59 5.35 32.93
CA ALA A 216 33.49 5.60 31.81
C ALA A 216 34.56 6.66 32.11
N ALA A 217 34.28 7.63 33.00
CA ALA A 217 35.28 8.58 33.50
C ALA A 217 36.28 7.90 34.45
N ALA A 218 35.80 7.03 35.35
CA ALA A 218 36.66 6.23 36.24
C ALA A 218 37.59 5.30 35.45
N ILE A 219 37.07 4.55 34.47
CA ILE A 219 37.85 3.64 33.62
C ILE A 219 38.94 4.40 32.84
N ARG A 220 38.64 5.59 32.30
CA ARG A 220 39.64 6.45 31.65
C ARG A 220 40.73 6.90 32.62
N THR A 221 40.33 7.36 33.81
CA THR A 221 41.28 7.80 34.86
C THR A 221 42.23 6.67 35.29
N ASP A 222 41.72 5.46 35.48
CA ASP A 222 42.52 4.27 35.81
C ASP A 222 43.45 3.86 34.64
N ALA A 223 43.00 4.00 33.39
CA ALA A 223 43.82 3.73 32.21
C ALA A 223 44.96 4.75 32.03
N ASP A 224 44.67 6.05 32.18
CA ASP A 224 45.67 7.12 32.12
C ASP A 224 46.70 6.98 33.27
N ALA A 225 46.25 6.60 34.47
CA ALA A 225 47.13 6.30 35.59
C ALA A 225 47.98 5.03 35.36
N TYR A 226 47.42 4.00 34.72
CA TYR A 226 48.16 2.80 34.32
C TYR A 226 49.26 3.13 33.30
N ASP A 227 48.91 3.85 32.22
CA ASP A 227 49.85 4.26 31.17
C ASP A 227 50.96 5.16 31.72
N THR A 228 50.61 6.19 32.51
CA THR A 228 51.57 7.07 33.18
C THR A 228 52.57 6.28 34.03
N ARG A 229 52.08 5.29 34.78
CA ARG A 229 52.94 4.43 35.60
C ARG A 229 53.83 3.52 34.74
N VAL A 230 53.31 2.89 33.69
CA VAL A 230 54.11 2.03 32.80
C VAL A 230 55.19 2.82 32.06
N ARG A 231 54.90 4.05 31.62
CA ARG A 231 55.91 4.96 31.05
C ARG A 231 56.98 5.33 32.08
N GLY A 232 56.59 5.71 33.30
CA GLY A 232 57.53 6.00 34.39
C GLY A 232 58.40 4.80 34.81
N GLU A 233 57.83 3.58 34.81
CA GLU A 233 58.57 2.33 35.03
C GLU A 233 59.58 2.07 33.90
N ALA A 234 59.18 2.29 32.63
CA ALA A 234 60.06 2.13 31.47
C ALA A 234 61.17 3.20 31.39
N ASP A 235 60.88 4.46 31.73
CA ASP A 235 61.87 5.53 31.83
C ASP A 235 62.88 5.23 32.95
N THR A 236 62.40 4.80 34.13
CA THR A 236 63.26 4.41 35.26
C THR A 236 64.17 3.22 34.89
N TYR A 237 63.64 2.22 34.19
CA TYR A 237 64.42 1.10 33.66
C TYR A 237 65.46 1.56 32.63
N SER A 238 65.10 2.51 31.76
CA SER A 238 65.97 3.08 30.74
C SER A 238 67.06 3.99 31.33
N GLU A 239 66.79 4.69 32.43
CA GLU A 239 67.80 5.42 33.21
C GLU A 239 68.74 4.46 33.95
N SER A 240 68.19 3.43 34.62
CA SER A 240 69.00 2.41 35.30
C SER A 240 69.93 1.67 34.33
N THR A 241 69.43 1.31 33.15
CA THR A 241 70.21 0.64 32.09
C THR A 241 71.30 1.56 31.53
N ARG A 242 70.99 2.84 31.26
CA ARG A 242 72.01 3.83 30.84
C ARG A 242 73.07 4.04 31.92
N SER A 243 72.67 4.26 33.17
CA SER A 243 73.59 4.45 34.30
C SER A 243 74.50 3.24 34.54
N ALA A 244 74.00 2.02 34.39
CA ALA A 244 74.81 0.81 34.45
C ALA A 244 75.81 0.72 33.29
N ALA A 245 75.40 1.06 32.06
CA ALA A 245 76.28 1.09 30.88
C ALA A 245 77.34 2.20 30.96
N ASP A 246 76.97 3.38 31.47
CA ASP A 246 77.89 4.48 31.78
C ASP A 246 78.94 4.05 32.81
N THR A 247 78.50 3.41 33.90
CA THR A 247 79.38 2.88 34.96
C THR A 247 80.36 1.85 34.39
N TYR A 248 79.87 0.85 33.66
CA TYR A 248 80.70 -0.20 33.05
C TYR A 248 81.72 0.37 32.04
N ARG A 249 81.33 1.36 31.23
CA ARG A 249 82.26 2.07 30.33
C ARG A 249 83.35 2.79 31.11
N ASP A 250 83.00 3.47 32.19
CA ASP A 250 83.94 4.28 32.96
C ASP A 250 84.87 3.40 33.82
N GLU A 251 84.39 2.25 34.30
CA GLU A 251 85.21 1.17 34.88
C GLU A 251 86.18 0.58 33.84
N THR A 252 85.68 0.14 32.67
CA THR A 252 86.50 -0.37 31.56
C THR A 252 87.56 0.65 31.14
N ARG A 253 87.22 1.94 31.16
CA ARG A 253 88.15 3.03 30.88
C ARG A 253 89.20 3.19 31.97
N ALA A 254 88.83 3.11 33.25
CA ALA A 254 89.79 3.17 34.35
C ALA A 254 90.77 1.99 34.33
N GLU A 255 90.32 0.79 33.96
CA GLU A 255 91.18 -0.37 33.69
C GLU A 255 92.13 -0.10 32.52
N ALA A 256 91.63 0.44 31.40
CA ALA A 256 92.44 0.76 30.23
C ALA A 256 93.47 1.88 30.49
N ASP A 257 93.09 2.94 31.20
CA ASP A 257 94.00 4.02 31.60
C ASP A 257 95.03 3.53 32.64
N THR A 258 94.69 2.53 33.48
CA THR A 258 95.63 1.85 34.39
C THR A 258 96.62 0.96 33.63
N ALA A 259 96.13 0.07 32.76
CA ALA A 259 96.97 -0.78 31.92
C ALA A 259 97.89 0.04 31.00
N LYS A 260 97.43 1.21 30.55
CA LYS A 260 98.25 2.19 29.83
C LYS A 260 99.34 2.79 30.75
N ALA A 261 99.02 3.16 31.99
CA ALA A 261 100.00 3.69 32.94
C ALA A 261 101.08 2.65 33.28
N ASP A 262 100.69 1.38 33.47
CA ASP A 262 101.61 0.26 33.66
C ASP A 262 102.49 0.04 32.43
N ALA A 263 101.93 0.13 31.22
CA ALA A 263 102.70 0.04 29.97
C ALA A 263 103.65 1.24 29.78
N GLU A 264 103.25 2.46 30.14
CA GLU A 264 104.12 3.65 30.13
C GLU A 264 105.25 3.54 31.17
N ALA A 265 104.98 2.93 32.33
CA ALA A 265 105.95 2.65 33.38
C ALA A 265 106.95 1.56 32.97
N ALA A 266 106.49 0.42 32.44
CA ALA A 266 107.37 -0.62 31.90
C ALA A 266 108.20 -0.11 30.71
N ALA A 267 107.60 0.71 29.84
CA ALA A 267 108.35 1.38 28.79
C ALA A 267 109.36 2.41 29.33
N ALA A 268 109.15 2.99 30.52
CA ALA A 268 110.09 3.89 31.17
C ALA A 268 111.23 3.12 31.87
N GLU A 269 110.96 1.95 32.43
CA GLU A 269 111.95 1.00 32.95
C GLU A 269 112.89 0.53 31.83
N VAL A 270 112.34 0.03 30.71
CA VAL A 270 113.13 -0.36 29.53
C VAL A 270 113.93 0.83 28.94
N ARG A 271 113.41 2.05 29.02
CA ARG A 271 114.18 3.26 28.65
C ARG A 271 115.30 3.57 29.63
N ALA A 272 115.10 3.39 30.93
CA ALA A 272 116.14 3.58 31.94
C ALA A 272 117.25 2.52 31.81
N GLU A 273 116.91 1.25 31.56
CA GLU A 273 117.86 0.19 31.22
C GLU A 273 118.64 0.52 29.94
N ALA A 274 117.97 1.03 28.90
CA ALA A 274 118.62 1.44 27.66
C ALA A 274 119.53 2.67 27.84
N ASP A 275 119.15 3.64 28.67
CA ASP A 275 119.96 4.81 29.01
C ASP A 275 121.17 4.44 29.89
N GLU A 276 121.02 3.48 30.82
CA GLU A 276 122.14 2.93 31.61
C GLU A 276 123.09 2.13 30.71
N ALA A 277 122.57 1.29 29.81
CA ALA A 277 123.38 0.60 28.82
C ALA A 277 124.07 1.56 27.85
N ALA A 278 123.42 2.67 27.45
CA ALA A 278 124.03 3.72 26.64
C ALA A 278 125.14 4.47 27.41
N ALA A 279 124.94 4.75 28.70
CA ALA A 279 125.94 5.35 29.57
C ALA A 279 127.16 4.43 29.80
N ALA A 280 126.94 3.12 29.98
CA ALA A 280 128.00 2.12 30.07
C ALA A 280 128.80 2.05 28.76
N ASN A 281 128.13 1.95 27.60
CA ASN A 281 128.78 2.00 26.28
C ASN A 281 129.55 3.31 26.05
N ALA A 282 129.02 4.45 26.52
CA ALA A 282 129.71 5.74 26.46
C ALA A 282 130.96 5.79 27.36
N SER A 283 130.92 5.15 28.53
CA SER A 283 132.09 5.01 29.41
C SER A 283 133.17 4.13 28.77
N GLU A 284 132.80 2.96 28.23
CA GLU A 284 133.75 2.12 27.49
C GLU A 284 134.32 2.84 26.25
N ALA A 285 133.50 3.64 25.55
CA ALA A 285 133.94 4.45 24.44
C ALA A 285 134.93 5.54 24.88
N ALA A 286 134.69 6.19 26.02
CA ALA A 286 135.63 7.15 26.62
C ALA A 286 136.96 6.48 26.98
N GLU A 287 136.95 5.32 27.62
CA GLU A 287 138.18 4.55 27.92
C GLU A 287 138.93 4.15 26.65
N ARG A 288 138.22 3.76 25.57
CA ARG A 288 138.81 3.50 24.25
C ARG A 288 139.41 4.77 23.60
N TYR A 289 138.81 5.94 23.81
CA TYR A 289 139.34 7.23 23.36
C TYR A 289 140.59 7.64 24.15
N ASP A 290 140.57 7.55 25.49
CA ASP A 290 141.72 7.89 26.33
C ASP A 290 142.91 6.94 26.07
N ALA A 291 142.65 5.65 25.85
CA ALA A 291 143.68 4.70 25.41
C ALA A 291 144.29 5.09 24.05
N ARG A 292 143.46 5.55 23.09
CA ARG A 292 143.93 6.06 21.79
C ARG A 292 144.74 7.36 21.91
N ILE A 293 144.40 8.24 22.87
CA ILE A 293 145.19 9.44 23.15
C ILE A 293 146.55 9.05 23.76
N ALA A 294 146.58 8.14 24.74
CA ALA A 294 147.82 7.67 25.35
C ALA A 294 148.75 6.96 24.33
N GLU A 295 148.18 6.19 23.40
CA GLU A 295 148.91 5.58 22.27
C GLU A 295 149.50 6.66 21.34
N ALA A 296 148.72 7.69 21.00
CA ALA A 296 149.15 8.80 20.16
C ALA A 296 150.19 9.72 20.84
N GLU A 297 150.13 9.90 22.16
CA GLU A 297 151.16 10.62 22.93
C GLU A 297 152.47 9.82 22.98
N ALA A 298 152.41 8.49 23.13
CA ALA A 298 153.59 7.63 23.04
C ALA A 298 154.19 7.56 21.62
N GLU A 299 153.38 7.67 20.57
CA GLU A 299 153.82 7.89 19.18
C GLU A 299 154.52 9.25 19.03
N ALA A 300 153.92 10.32 19.57
CA ALA A 300 154.49 11.67 19.53
C ALA A 300 155.84 11.77 20.28
N GLU A 301 156.00 11.14 21.45
CA GLU A 301 157.29 11.09 22.13
C GLU A 301 158.36 10.33 21.32
N ARG A 302 158.01 9.20 20.70
CA ARG A 302 158.92 8.47 19.78
C ARG A 302 159.41 9.37 18.64
N ILE A 303 158.50 10.11 17.99
CA ILE A 303 158.84 11.03 16.91
C ILE A 303 159.71 12.21 17.39
N VAL A 304 159.44 12.73 18.60
CA VAL A 304 160.22 13.83 19.20
C VAL A 304 161.64 13.39 19.57
N ASP A 305 161.83 12.17 20.08
CA ASP A 305 163.16 11.65 20.40
C ASP A 305 163.96 11.25 19.16
N GLU A 306 163.33 10.71 18.11
CA GLU A 306 163.99 10.52 16.80
C GLU A 306 164.44 11.86 16.19
N ALA A 307 163.62 12.91 16.32
CA ALA A 307 163.98 14.27 15.90
C ALA A 307 165.14 14.85 16.74
N ARG A 308 165.19 14.59 18.04
CA ARG A 308 166.32 14.97 18.92
C ARG A 308 167.60 14.23 18.54
N GLU A 309 167.52 12.97 18.13
CA GLU A 309 168.69 12.19 17.67
C GLU A 309 169.21 12.70 16.32
N LYS A 310 168.33 12.92 15.33
CA LYS A 310 168.67 13.59 14.07
C LYS A 310 169.30 14.97 14.29
N GLY A 311 168.79 15.74 15.25
CA GLY A 311 169.37 17.02 15.67
C GLY A 311 170.80 16.91 16.22
N ARG A 312 171.15 15.83 16.92
CA ARG A 312 172.53 15.58 17.40
C ARG A 312 173.48 15.23 16.25
N GLY A 313 173.00 14.55 15.21
CA GLY A 313 173.77 14.23 13.99
C GLY A 313 174.21 15.49 13.23
N MET A 314 173.26 16.37 12.90
CA MET A 314 173.51 17.59 12.11
C MET A 314 174.55 18.53 12.77
N VAL A 315 174.58 18.59 14.10
CA VAL A 315 175.55 19.42 14.85
C VAL A 315 176.99 18.86 14.78
N GLN A 316 177.16 17.54 14.56
CA GLN A 316 178.49 16.96 14.34
C GLN A 316 179.00 17.20 12.91
N GLU A 317 178.14 17.05 11.89
CA GLU A 317 178.50 17.38 10.50
C GLU A 317 178.95 18.84 10.34
N ALA A 318 178.23 19.78 10.98
CA ALA A 318 178.56 21.20 10.96
C ALA A 318 179.96 21.51 11.52
N ARG A 319 180.47 20.71 12.47
CA ARG A 319 181.86 20.81 12.96
C ARG A 319 182.84 20.21 11.95
N GLY A 320 182.55 19.00 11.44
CA GLY A 320 183.41 18.32 10.47
C GLY A 320 183.58 19.06 9.13
N TYR A 321 182.61 19.90 8.73
CA TYR A 321 182.74 20.76 7.54
C TYR A 321 183.72 21.92 7.77
N ARG A 322 183.71 22.52 8.98
CA ARG A 322 184.56 23.67 9.34
C ARG A 322 186.05 23.33 9.35
N GLU A 323 186.43 22.13 9.76
CA GLU A 323 187.83 21.69 9.79
C GLU A 323 188.38 21.42 8.38
N ARG A 324 187.57 20.84 7.48
CA ARG A 324 187.93 20.64 6.06
C ARG A 324 188.25 21.95 5.33
N VAL A 325 187.46 23.00 5.54
CA VAL A 325 187.67 24.31 4.90
C VAL A 325 188.96 25.00 5.36
N ILE A 326 189.41 24.74 6.59
CA ILE A 326 190.67 25.30 7.12
C ILE A 326 191.90 24.57 6.56
N ALA A 327 191.80 23.27 6.24
CA ALA A 327 192.87 22.50 5.62
C ALA A 327 193.15 22.93 4.16
N ASP A 328 192.11 23.06 3.33
CA ASP A 328 192.24 23.42 1.90
C ASP A 328 192.92 24.79 1.68
N LEU A 329 192.69 25.76 2.58
CA LEU A 329 193.38 27.06 2.57
C LEU A 329 194.87 26.99 2.93
N ALA A 330 195.31 25.96 3.66
CA ALA A 330 196.72 25.72 3.97
C ALA A 330 197.46 24.93 2.86
N GLU A 331 196.72 24.27 1.98
CA GLU A 331 197.26 23.51 0.84
C GLU A 331 197.58 24.45 -0.34
N ARG A 332 196.62 25.29 -0.74
CA ARG A 332 196.75 26.23 -1.87
C ARG A 332 197.89 27.24 -1.71
N ARG A 333 198.33 27.52 -0.47
CA ARG A 333 199.47 28.39 -0.15
C ARG A 333 200.85 27.74 -0.36
N ARG A 334 200.93 26.42 -0.54
CA ARG A 334 202.16 25.67 -0.86
C ARG A 334 202.37 25.59 -2.39
N SER A 335 201.37 25.13 -3.15
CA SER A 335 201.50 24.95 -4.62
C SER A 335 201.96 26.23 -5.35
N ALA A 336 201.52 27.40 -4.89
CA ALA A 336 201.93 28.70 -5.43
C ALA A 336 203.40 29.11 -5.17
N ARG A 337 204.22 28.26 -4.51
CA ARG A 337 205.67 28.43 -4.37
C ARG A 337 206.44 27.51 -5.30
N ASP A 338 206.06 26.24 -5.36
CA ASP A 338 206.75 25.21 -6.16
C ASP A 338 206.74 25.52 -7.67
N GLU A 339 205.77 26.32 -8.12
CA GLU A 339 205.65 26.77 -9.51
C GLU A 339 206.70 27.83 -9.90
N LEU A 340 207.23 28.62 -8.95
CA LEU A 340 208.32 29.57 -9.20
C LEU A 340 209.67 28.86 -9.42
N ASP A 341 209.94 27.78 -8.68
CA ASP A 341 211.21 27.05 -8.79
C ASP A 341 211.31 26.20 -10.08
N ARG A 342 210.17 25.84 -10.71
CA ARG A 342 210.19 25.20 -12.04
C ARG A 342 210.74 26.13 -13.12
N ILE A 343 210.37 27.42 -13.09
CA ILE A 343 210.74 28.41 -14.11
C ILE A 343 212.26 28.70 -14.09
N ALA A 344 212.91 28.60 -12.93
CA ALA A 344 214.36 28.73 -12.81
C ALA A 344 215.12 27.62 -13.57
N ASN A 345 214.66 26.38 -13.48
CA ASN A 345 215.39 25.21 -14.02
C ASN A 345 215.29 25.08 -15.55
N THR A 346 214.20 25.55 -16.17
CA THR A 346 214.06 25.56 -17.64
C THR A 346 215.03 26.50 -18.36
N ARG A 347 215.64 27.47 -17.64
CA ARG A 347 216.63 28.40 -18.19
C ARG A 347 217.93 27.71 -18.61
N ASP A 348 218.39 26.74 -17.82
CA ASP A 348 219.77 26.24 -17.92
C ASP A 348 219.90 25.05 -18.90
N ALA A 349 218.80 24.35 -19.21
CA ALA A 349 218.79 23.24 -20.17
C ALA A 349 218.99 23.69 -21.63
N LEU A 350 218.53 24.88 -22.00
CA LEU A 350 218.59 25.39 -23.39
C LEU A 350 219.97 25.93 -23.80
N ALA A 351 220.93 26.04 -22.88
CA ALA A 351 222.28 26.51 -23.18
C ALA A 351 223.14 25.45 -23.92
N VAL A 352 222.78 24.17 -23.85
CA VAL A 352 223.60 23.06 -24.37
C VAL A 352 223.29 22.70 -25.82
N THR A 353 222.03 22.85 -26.25
CA THR A 353 221.54 22.38 -27.56
C THR A 353 222.03 23.19 -28.77
N LEU A 354 222.73 24.30 -28.56
CA LEU A 354 223.29 25.15 -29.63
C LEU A 354 224.52 24.53 -30.34
N THR A 355 225.10 23.46 -29.79
CA THR A 355 226.42 22.94 -30.20
C THR A 355 226.38 21.85 -31.28
N ASP A 356 225.59 20.77 -31.09
CA ASP A 356 225.73 19.54 -31.87
C ASP A 356 225.25 19.66 -33.33
N VAL A 357 224.15 20.37 -33.58
CA VAL A 357 223.54 20.52 -34.92
C VAL A 357 224.55 21.12 -35.92
N ARG A 358 225.54 21.87 -35.44
CA ARG A 358 226.62 22.46 -36.25
C ARG A 358 227.52 21.43 -36.93
N THR A 359 227.62 20.20 -36.43
CA THR A 359 228.50 19.14 -37.00
C THR A 359 227.77 18.14 -37.91
N GLN A 360 226.45 18.24 -38.06
CA GLN A 360 225.65 17.29 -38.86
C GLN A 360 225.60 17.67 -40.36
N ILE A 361 225.93 18.91 -40.73
CA ILE A 361 225.85 19.41 -42.11
C ILE A 361 226.85 18.74 -43.07
N GLU A 362 228.03 18.34 -42.60
CA GLU A 362 229.19 18.11 -43.49
C GLU A 362 229.34 16.69 -44.07
N ARG A 363 228.63 15.67 -43.56
CA ARG A 363 228.89 14.26 -43.96
C ARG A 363 228.08 13.76 -45.16
N SER A 364 226.80 14.09 -45.27
CA SER A 364 225.87 13.36 -46.17
C SER A 364 225.58 14.03 -47.52
N HIS A 365 226.38 15.04 -47.92
CA HIS A 365 226.56 15.40 -49.33
C HIS A 365 227.07 14.21 -50.18
N ARG A 366 227.69 13.20 -49.52
CA ARG A 366 228.54 12.18 -50.16
C ARG A 366 227.84 10.89 -50.63
N SER A 367 226.51 10.82 -50.64
CA SER A 367 225.77 9.61 -51.04
C SER A 367 224.51 9.91 -51.88
N LEU A 368 224.67 10.73 -52.91
CA LEU A 368 223.81 10.66 -54.10
C LEU A 368 223.99 9.29 -54.80
N GLN A 369 223.05 8.93 -55.68
CA GLN A 369 223.03 7.71 -56.50
C GLN A 369 222.74 6.45 -55.64
N ASP A 370 221.51 5.94 -55.55
CA ASP A 370 220.59 5.66 -56.67
C ASP A 370 219.13 6.16 -56.51
N VAL A 371 218.31 5.97 -57.56
CA VAL A 371 216.98 6.59 -57.84
C VAL A 371 215.81 5.62 -57.46
N ALA A 372 214.58 5.98 -57.06
CA ALA A 372 213.69 7.13 -57.35
C ALA A 372 212.86 7.67 -56.13
N ILE A 373 212.01 8.69 -56.34
CA ILE A 373 211.32 9.53 -55.31
C ILE A 373 209.88 9.92 -55.72
N ASP A 374 208.89 9.84 -54.79
CA ASP A 374 207.81 10.84 -54.48
C ASP A 374 206.72 10.25 -53.51
N SER A 375 205.89 11.00 -52.76
CA SER A 375 206.20 11.92 -51.63
C SER A 375 205.09 11.97 -50.51
N LYS A 376 205.47 12.37 -49.28
CA LYS A 376 204.83 12.30 -47.91
C LYS A 376 203.74 13.39 -47.59
N PRO A 377 203.27 13.68 -46.32
CA PRO A 377 202.95 12.93 -45.05
C PRO A 377 201.46 13.17 -44.58
N VAL A 378 200.83 12.74 -43.45
CA VAL A 378 201.08 11.89 -42.23
C VAL A 378 201.54 12.55 -40.88
N SER A 379 200.59 12.73 -39.91
CA SER A 379 200.75 13.14 -38.46
C SER A 379 199.37 13.37 -37.77
N ASP A 380 199.07 13.32 -36.44
CA ASP A 380 199.61 12.64 -35.23
C ASP A 380 198.58 12.66 -34.01
N SER A 381 199.03 12.68 -32.73
CA SER A 381 198.34 12.32 -31.44
C SER A 381 198.01 13.50 -30.47
N GLY A 382 197.39 13.36 -29.27
CA GLY A 382 196.72 12.23 -28.56
C GLY A 382 196.76 12.33 -27.00
N ALA A 383 195.93 11.57 -26.26
CA ALA A 383 195.72 11.68 -24.79
C ALA A 383 195.36 10.36 -24.05
N ASP A 384 195.18 10.40 -22.72
CA ASP A 384 195.13 9.26 -21.74
C ASP A 384 194.38 9.72 -20.43
N ARG A 385 193.99 8.95 -19.37
CA ARG A 385 194.14 7.52 -18.98
C ARG A 385 192.91 6.94 -18.20
N ARG A 386 193.07 6.40 -16.97
CA ARG A 386 192.10 5.63 -16.12
C ARG A 386 192.56 5.55 -14.64
N PHE A 387 191.71 5.04 -13.73
CA PHE A 387 191.95 3.95 -12.71
C PHE A 387 190.58 3.68 -11.98
N LEU A 388 190.03 2.45 -11.84
CA LEU A 388 190.39 1.22 -11.09
C LEU A 388 190.07 1.30 -9.55
N GLU A 389 189.59 0.27 -8.81
CA GLU A 389 189.08 -1.13 -9.05
C GLU A 389 188.63 -1.75 -7.68
N VAL A 390 188.04 -2.97 -7.62
CA VAL A 390 187.81 -3.83 -6.40
C VAL A 390 186.70 -3.32 -5.41
N ASP A 391 185.81 -4.08 -4.73
CA ASP A 391 185.48 -5.53 -4.52
C ASP A 391 183.92 -5.69 -4.52
N GLU A 392 183.27 -6.78 -4.97
CA GLU A 392 182.91 -8.05 -4.28
C GLU A 392 182.01 -7.97 -3.02
N SER A 393 181.22 -8.98 -2.60
CA SER A 393 180.51 -10.12 -3.25
C SER A 393 179.77 -10.97 -2.17
N ALA A 394 178.44 -11.11 -2.23
CA ALA A 394 177.66 -12.21 -1.61
C ALA A 394 176.23 -12.20 -2.20
N SER A 395 175.78 -13.16 -3.03
CA SER A 395 175.50 -14.60 -2.79
C SER A 395 174.25 -14.84 -1.92
N GLY A 396 173.21 -15.59 -2.34
CA GLY A 396 172.99 -16.39 -3.56
C GLY A 396 171.52 -16.38 -4.04
N LEU A 397 171.17 -16.91 -5.22
CA LEU A 397 170.85 -18.34 -5.53
C LEU A 397 169.54 -18.80 -4.86
N ALA A 398 168.52 -19.37 -5.55
CA ALA A 398 168.41 -19.94 -6.91
C ALA A 398 167.05 -19.52 -7.57
N VAL A 399 166.79 -19.65 -8.90
CA VAL A 399 166.33 -20.84 -9.68
C VAL A 399 165.29 -21.70 -8.93
N GLY A 400 164.13 -22.06 -9.49
CA GLY A 400 163.49 -21.84 -10.80
C GLY A 400 162.24 -22.76 -10.95
N GLU A 401 161.53 -22.71 -12.10
CA GLU A 401 160.25 -23.43 -12.36
C GLU A 401 159.04 -22.89 -11.53
N VAL A 402 157.76 -22.95 -11.95
CA VAL A 402 157.13 -23.35 -13.23
C VAL A 402 155.86 -22.51 -13.52
N GLU A 403 155.22 -22.76 -14.67
CA GLU A 403 154.00 -22.17 -15.25
C GLU A 403 152.83 -21.85 -14.30
N GLY A 404 152.15 -20.70 -14.53
CA GLY A 404 150.85 -20.35 -13.95
C GLY A 404 150.61 -18.83 -13.89
N GLU A 405 149.50 -18.33 -14.45
CA GLU A 405 149.11 -16.90 -14.38
C GLU A 405 147.76 -16.76 -13.65
N ALA A 406 147.84 -16.92 -12.34
CA ALA A 406 146.81 -16.84 -11.29
C ALA A 406 147.56 -16.77 -9.93
N ASP A 407 147.01 -16.39 -8.77
CA ASP A 407 145.66 -15.93 -8.38
C ASP A 407 145.79 -15.03 -7.12
N GLU A 408 144.66 -14.66 -6.49
CA GLU A 408 144.54 -14.01 -5.15
C GLU A 408 145.12 -12.58 -5.05
N VAL A 409 144.61 -11.67 -4.21
CA VAL A 409 143.79 -11.73 -2.98
C VAL A 409 142.69 -10.65 -3.09
N ASP A 410 141.46 -10.72 -2.56
CA ASP A 410 140.51 -11.74 -2.03
C ASP A 410 139.31 -10.86 -1.58
N GLY A 411 138.04 -11.04 -1.96
CA GLY A 411 137.13 -12.15 -1.65
C GLY A 411 136.39 -11.88 -0.31
N PRO A 412 135.27 -12.56 0.04
CA PRO A 412 134.44 -13.49 -0.73
C PRO A 412 132.98 -12.95 -0.96
N GLU A 413 132.26 -13.32 -2.04
CA GLU A 413 131.18 -14.36 -2.14
C GLU A 413 129.83 -13.96 -1.44
N ASP A 414 128.62 -14.47 -1.75
CA ASP A 414 128.08 -15.50 -2.67
C ASP A 414 126.57 -15.15 -2.97
N VAL A 415 125.73 -15.75 -3.84
CA VAL A 415 125.80 -16.93 -4.74
C VAL A 415 124.88 -16.70 -5.99
N GLU A 416 124.14 -17.73 -6.45
CA GLU A 416 123.38 -17.86 -7.72
C GLU A 416 121.83 -17.89 -7.56
N GLY A 417 121.11 -18.48 -8.54
CA GLY A 417 119.64 -18.48 -8.68
C GLY A 417 118.94 -19.86 -8.76
N PRO A 418 118.44 -20.30 -9.94
CA PRO A 418 116.99 -20.18 -10.20
C PRO A 418 116.27 -21.35 -10.93
N GLU A 419 115.01 -21.63 -10.60
CA GLU A 419 114.07 -22.58 -11.28
C GLU A 419 112.63 -22.48 -10.68
N ASP A 420 111.50 -22.91 -11.29
CA ASP A 420 111.04 -23.15 -12.69
C ASP A 420 109.49 -23.40 -12.69
N ALA A 421 108.83 -23.45 -13.88
CA ALA A 421 107.43 -23.86 -14.15
C ALA A 421 106.28 -22.99 -13.53
N GLY A 422 105.00 -23.04 -13.93
CA GLY A 422 104.24 -23.95 -14.84
C GLY A 422 103.32 -24.92 -14.07
N GLU A 423 102.10 -25.31 -14.49
CA GLU A 423 101.25 -24.91 -15.63
C GLU A 423 99.80 -25.48 -15.43
N VAL A 424 98.74 -24.73 -15.81
CA VAL A 424 97.32 -25.12 -16.16
C VAL A 424 96.37 -25.97 -15.25
N GLU A 425 95.06 -25.88 -15.62
CA GLU A 425 93.84 -26.68 -15.29
C GLU A 425 93.31 -26.61 -13.82
N ASP A 426 92.01 -26.42 -13.50
CA ASP A 426 90.68 -26.80 -14.06
C ASP A 426 90.16 -28.17 -13.56
N GLY A 427 88.84 -28.34 -13.41
CA GLY A 427 88.19 -29.63 -13.07
C GLY A 427 87.77 -29.88 -11.61
N ALA A 428 86.66 -29.25 -11.20
CA ALA A 428 85.44 -29.83 -10.60
C ALA A 428 85.42 -31.02 -9.57
N ASP A 429 84.42 -30.91 -8.67
CA ASP A 429 83.34 -31.88 -8.39
C ASP A 429 83.34 -32.88 -7.20
N LEU A 430 82.11 -33.14 -6.72
CA LEU A 430 81.61 -34.17 -5.76
C LEU A 430 82.16 -34.13 -4.31
N GLU A 431 81.47 -34.61 -3.25
CA GLU A 431 80.06 -35.00 -2.98
C GLU A 431 79.90 -35.09 -1.44
N ASP A 432 78.67 -34.97 -0.90
CA ASP A 432 77.97 -35.96 -0.05
C ASP A 432 76.73 -35.34 0.64
N ALA A 433 75.70 -36.13 0.93
CA ALA A 433 74.43 -35.69 1.51
C ALA A 433 73.76 -36.76 2.39
N THR A 434 73.07 -36.30 3.44
CA THR A 434 72.01 -37.03 4.17
C THR A 434 71.05 -35.96 4.73
N ASP A 435 69.77 -35.82 4.35
CA ASP A 435 68.66 -36.76 4.09
C ASP A 435 68.00 -37.34 5.36
N ASP A 436 66.79 -36.84 5.64
CA ASP A 436 65.57 -37.49 6.17
C ASP A 436 64.48 -36.35 6.20
N GLU A 437 63.59 -36.18 5.21
CA GLU A 437 62.40 -36.98 4.83
C GLU A 437 61.29 -37.01 5.91
N GLY A 438 60.00 -36.76 5.67
CA GLY A 438 59.26 -36.17 4.52
C GLY A 438 58.43 -34.95 4.99
N ASP A 439 57.10 -34.78 4.82
CA ASP A 439 56.00 -35.41 4.05
C ASP A 439 54.72 -34.53 4.35
N LEU A 440 53.58 -34.41 3.64
CA LEU A 440 52.89 -35.04 2.49
C LEU A 440 52.01 -34.00 1.73
N GLU A 441 51.74 -34.28 0.45
CA GLU A 441 50.49 -34.03 -0.34
C GLU A 441 49.96 -32.62 -0.71
N ASP A 442 49.68 -32.46 -2.01
CA ASP A 442 48.88 -31.42 -2.68
C ASP A 442 47.34 -31.65 -2.56
N GLU A 443 46.54 -30.62 -2.88
CA GLU A 443 45.45 -30.59 -3.89
C GLU A 443 44.57 -29.32 -3.72
N ALA A 444 44.08 -28.74 -4.81
CA ALA A 444 43.24 -27.52 -4.83
C ALA A 444 41.75 -27.86 -5.13
N PRO A 445 40.74 -26.93 -5.02
CA PRO A 445 40.55 -25.90 -6.07
C PRO A 445 39.75 -24.59 -5.73
N VAL A 446 39.78 -23.61 -6.66
CA VAL A 446 38.68 -22.66 -7.06
C VAL A 446 38.15 -21.64 -6.01
N TRP A 447 38.47 -20.34 -6.13
CA TRP A 447 37.67 -19.26 -6.80
C TRP A 447 36.18 -19.20 -6.37
N SER A 448 35.60 -18.06 -5.99
CA SER A 448 36.09 -16.65 -5.97
C SER A 448 35.31 -15.86 -4.87
N ASP A 449 35.11 -14.53 -4.76
CA ASP A 449 35.19 -13.34 -5.64
C ASP A 449 35.50 -12.06 -4.79
N ASP A 450 35.48 -10.89 -5.43
CA ASP A 450 35.27 -9.47 -5.01
C ASP A 450 35.10 -9.10 -3.51
N GLU A 451 35.48 -7.90 -3.02
CA GLU A 451 36.23 -6.74 -3.56
C GLU A 451 36.66 -5.87 -2.36
N ALA A 452 37.94 -5.45 -2.27
CA ALA A 452 38.39 -4.48 -1.25
C ALA A 452 39.77 -3.87 -1.55
N ALA A 453 39.81 -2.59 -1.93
CA ALA A 453 41.04 -1.79 -2.05
C ALA A 453 40.83 -0.37 -1.52
N ALA A 454 41.90 0.27 -1.06
CA ALA A 454 41.90 1.61 -0.46
C ALA A 454 42.97 2.52 -1.10
N ASP A 455 42.90 3.82 -0.77
CA ASP A 455 43.73 4.93 -1.28
C ASP A 455 43.55 5.22 -2.80
N ASP A 456 43.77 6.42 -3.33
CA ASP A 456 44.70 7.49 -2.96
C ASP A 456 44.24 8.87 -3.51
N GLN A 457 44.91 9.96 -3.10
CA GLN A 457 44.88 11.34 -3.65
C GLN A 457 43.56 12.17 -3.51
N GLY A 458 43.62 13.51 -3.41
CA GLY A 458 44.79 14.35 -3.21
C GLY A 458 44.60 15.84 -3.57
N ALA A 459 44.60 16.71 -2.54
CA ALA A 459 45.06 18.11 -2.50
C ALA A 459 44.47 19.22 -3.43
N ASP A 460 44.19 20.35 -2.76
CA ASP A 460 44.49 21.76 -3.16
C ASP A 460 43.67 22.49 -4.26
N ASP A 461 42.89 23.47 -3.81
CA ASP A 461 42.76 24.83 -4.38
C ASP A 461 42.15 25.73 -3.27
N GLY A 462 42.48 27.03 -3.20
CA GLY A 462 42.25 27.82 -1.96
C GLY A 462 41.91 29.32 -2.08
N ASP A 463 42.30 30.04 -1.01
CA ASP A 463 42.37 31.50 -0.78
C ASP A 463 41.16 32.34 -0.28
N ASP A 464 41.56 33.36 0.51
CA ASP A 464 40.92 34.58 1.05
C ASP A 464 39.59 34.49 1.84
N GLU A 465 39.53 34.74 3.17
CA GLU A 465 39.87 35.95 3.98
C GLU A 465 38.68 36.91 4.23
N VAL A 466 38.11 36.84 5.44
CA VAL A 466 37.95 37.89 6.50
C VAL A 466 36.91 37.37 7.53
N GLY A 467 37.08 37.40 8.86
CA GLY A 467 37.54 38.49 9.74
C GLY A 467 36.32 39.33 10.16
N SER A 468 35.89 39.47 11.43
CA SER A 468 36.44 39.20 12.78
C SER A 468 35.24 38.90 13.72
N ALA A 469 35.22 38.03 14.74
CA ALA A 469 36.16 37.68 15.83
C ALA A 469 36.39 38.81 16.87
N VAL A 470 35.77 38.68 18.06
CA VAL A 470 36.26 38.89 19.46
C VAL A 470 35.05 38.70 20.43
N ALA A 471 35.05 37.82 21.44
CA ALA A 471 35.88 37.70 22.67
C ALA A 471 35.49 38.70 23.79
N SER A 472 35.43 38.39 25.09
CA SER A 472 35.51 37.11 25.87
C SER A 472 35.06 37.36 27.34
N ASP A 473 35.27 36.37 28.22
CA ASP A 473 35.48 36.43 29.69
C ASP A 473 34.29 36.27 30.67
N GLU A 474 34.60 35.54 31.75
CA GLU A 474 33.84 35.19 32.98
C GLU A 474 34.21 36.23 34.11
N PRO A 475 34.08 36.03 35.46
CA PRO A 475 33.51 34.92 36.25
C PRO A 475 32.74 35.28 37.56
N ASP A 476 32.22 34.21 38.19
CA ASP A 476 32.21 33.87 39.65
C ASP A 476 31.32 34.47 40.78
N GLU A 477 31.07 33.56 41.73
CA GLU A 477 30.84 33.63 43.21
C GLU A 477 29.64 34.35 43.92
N VAL A 478 28.85 33.50 44.62
CA VAL A 478 28.21 33.63 45.98
C VAL A 478 27.14 34.74 46.27
N ASP A 479 26.28 34.71 47.31
CA ASP A 479 26.05 33.77 48.44
C ASP A 479 24.58 33.77 49.01
N SER A 480 24.18 32.67 49.66
CA SER A 480 23.31 32.52 50.87
C SER A 480 21.86 33.08 51.07
N VAL A 481 20.97 32.14 51.45
CA VAL A 481 19.97 32.06 52.58
C VAL A 481 18.66 32.90 52.71
N GLU A 482 17.54 32.15 52.95
CA GLU A 482 16.52 32.24 54.06
C GLU A 482 15.72 33.56 54.34
N GLU A 483 14.54 33.61 55.00
CA GLU A 483 13.65 32.64 55.69
C GLU A 483 12.18 33.17 55.83
N THR A 484 11.19 32.27 56.03
CA THR A 484 9.89 32.40 56.79
C THR A 484 8.73 33.37 56.45
N ASP A 485 7.52 32.84 56.73
CA ASP A 485 6.22 33.41 57.15
C ASP A 485 5.99 34.91 57.41
N ALA A 486 4.80 35.41 56.99
CA ALA A 486 3.68 35.71 57.92
C ALA A 486 2.36 36.15 57.21
N ALA A 487 1.21 35.82 57.82
CA ALA A 487 -0.13 36.38 57.56
C ALA A 487 -0.61 37.18 58.81
N PRO A 488 -1.82 37.79 58.92
CA PRO A 488 -2.95 37.93 57.97
C PRO A 488 -3.54 39.38 57.86
N GLY A 489 -4.67 39.60 57.15
CA GLY A 489 -5.48 40.84 57.32
C GLY A 489 -6.55 41.23 56.28
N GLU A 490 -7.80 40.77 56.48
CA GLU A 490 -9.11 41.49 56.40
C GLU A 490 -9.52 42.50 55.26
N VAL A 491 -10.72 42.23 54.67
CA VAL A 491 -11.87 43.16 54.39
C VAL A 491 -11.93 44.03 53.11
N GLU A 492 -12.70 43.53 52.11
CA GLU A 492 -13.97 44.05 51.48
C GLU A 492 -14.14 45.49 50.90
N PRO A 493 -15.18 45.77 50.04
CA PRO A 493 -15.21 46.90 49.09
C PRO A 493 -16.40 47.90 49.21
N ASP A 494 -16.45 48.88 48.28
CA ASP A 494 -17.61 49.71 47.85
C ASP A 494 -17.67 49.63 46.29
N GLU A 495 -18.77 49.62 45.50
CA GLU A 495 -20.20 50.00 45.54
C GLU A 495 -20.61 51.30 44.78
N ASP A 496 -21.63 51.14 43.90
CA ASP A 496 -22.84 51.98 43.69
C ASP A 496 -23.08 52.95 42.47
N GLU A 497 -24.40 53.08 42.20
CA GLU A 497 -25.25 54.11 41.55
C GLU A 497 -25.57 54.20 40.03
N LEU A 498 -26.85 54.58 39.78
CA LEU A 498 -27.60 54.80 38.52
C LEU A 498 -27.74 56.33 38.25
N PRO A 499 -28.18 56.86 37.07
CA PRO A 499 -29.56 56.79 36.51
C PRO A 499 -29.61 56.74 34.95
N GLY A 500 -30.74 56.78 34.22
CA GLY A 500 -32.18 56.87 34.54
C GLY A 500 -33.05 56.87 33.25
N ASP A 501 -34.38 56.80 33.38
CA ASP A 501 -35.38 56.73 32.29
C ASP A 501 -36.04 58.09 32.00
N GLU A 502 -36.33 58.43 30.74
CA GLU A 502 -37.65 58.97 30.32
C GLU A 502 -37.88 59.04 28.78
N SER A 503 -39.17 58.93 28.41
CA SER A 503 -39.72 58.68 27.06
C SER A 503 -39.93 59.93 26.17
N THR A 504 -39.91 59.79 24.83
CA THR A 504 -41.08 60.10 23.93
C THR A 504 -40.75 60.16 22.42
N GLY A 505 -41.75 59.83 21.60
CA GLY A 505 -41.98 60.45 20.27
C GLY A 505 -41.32 59.78 19.04
N GLY A 506 -42.10 59.60 17.96
CA GLY A 506 -41.61 59.11 16.66
C GLY A 506 -41.96 60.05 15.49
N GLY A 507 -41.43 59.77 14.30
CA GLY A 507 -41.74 60.53 13.09
C GLY A 507 -40.93 60.13 11.84
N GLU A 508 -41.61 59.52 10.87
CA GLU A 508 -41.31 59.58 9.42
C GLU A 508 -41.61 61.01 8.86
N PRO A 509 -41.37 61.40 7.58
CA PRO A 509 -41.12 60.56 6.37
C PRO A 509 -40.09 61.12 5.31
N ALA A 510 -40.01 60.43 4.15
CA ALA A 510 -39.75 60.95 2.78
C ALA A 510 -38.32 61.49 2.43
N GLU A 511 -37.84 61.52 1.17
CA GLU A 511 -38.34 61.07 -0.15
C GLU A 511 -37.19 60.81 -1.18
N SER A 512 -37.55 60.44 -2.42
CA SER A 512 -36.74 60.12 -3.64
C SER A 512 -35.55 61.06 -3.99
N THR A 513 -34.46 60.60 -4.65
CA THR A 513 -34.33 60.37 -6.13
C THR A 513 -32.96 59.69 -6.42
N ASP A 514 -32.68 58.83 -7.43
CA ASP A 514 -33.06 58.62 -8.85
C ASP A 514 -31.95 59.09 -9.85
N GLU A 515 -31.33 58.16 -10.61
CA GLU A 515 -30.58 58.31 -11.89
C GLU A 515 -30.37 56.92 -12.57
N VAL A 516 -30.04 56.87 -13.87
CA VAL A 516 -30.48 55.81 -14.81
C VAL A 516 -29.43 55.33 -15.84
N ASP A 517 -29.43 54.02 -16.16
CA ASP A 517 -29.18 53.40 -17.50
C ASP A 517 -29.60 51.90 -17.46
N GLY A 518 -30.01 51.17 -18.52
CA GLY A 518 -30.36 51.54 -19.89
C GLY A 518 -30.61 50.33 -20.83
N SER A 519 -31.76 50.27 -21.51
CA SER A 519 -32.13 49.37 -22.66
C SER A 519 -32.23 47.84 -22.42
N GLU A 520 -32.94 46.98 -23.16
CA GLU A 520 -34.13 46.92 -24.09
C GLU A 520 -34.27 45.39 -24.43
N ALA A 521 -35.35 44.74 -24.89
CA ALA A 521 -36.80 44.96 -25.16
C ALA A 521 -37.37 43.53 -25.52
N ALA A 522 -38.64 43.23 -25.83
CA ALA A 522 -40.02 43.59 -25.42
C ALA A 522 -40.98 42.99 -26.49
N ASP A 523 -42.11 42.39 -26.07
CA ASP A 523 -43.27 41.95 -26.90
C ASP A 523 -43.00 40.89 -28.02
N ASP A 524 -43.96 40.12 -28.55
CA ASP A 524 -45.41 40.33 -28.77
C ASP A 524 -46.21 38.99 -28.82
N ALA A 525 -47.54 39.01 -29.06
CA ALA A 525 -48.41 37.81 -29.11
C ALA A 525 -49.53 37.83 -30.19
N ASP A 526 -50.21 36.68 -30.33
CA ASP A 526 -51.52 36.41 -30.96
C ASP A 526 -51.71 36.16 -32.50
N ASP A 527 -52.54 35.11 -32.73
CA ASP A 527 -53.57 34.87 -33.79
C ASP A 527 -53.29 34.21 -35.19
N HIS A 528 -54.29 33.43 -35.63
CA HIS A 528 -54.56 32.76 -36.92
C HIS A 528 -53.64 31.56 -37.35
N GLY A 529 -54.12 30.45 -37.97
CA GLY A 529 -55.48 30.01 -38.34
C GLY A 529 -55.50 28.72 -39.24
N ASP A 530 -56.71 28.27 -39.63
CA ASP A 530 -57.07 27.26 -40.68
C ASP A 530 -56.90 25.71 -40.48
N LEU A 531 -57.94 25.10 -39.89
CA LEU A 531 -58.86 24.05 -40.44
C LEU A 531 -58.39 22.88 -41.36
N ASP A 532 -58.66 21.62 -40.94
CA ASP A 532 -59.70 20.66 -41.44
C ASP A 532 -59.71 19.39 -40.50
N GLY A 533 -60.51 18.32 -40.57
CA GLY A 533 -61.67 17.95 -41.40
C GLY A 533 -62.24 16.53 -41.11
N GLY A 534 -63.59 16.39 -41.03
CA GLY A 534 -64.32 15.10 -40.89
C GLY A 534 -64.39 14.50 -39.46
N ALA A 535 -65.51 14.22 -38.78
CA ALA A 535 -66.85 13.66 -39.13
C ALA A 535 -66.83 12.13 -39.40
N THR A 536 -67.77 11.29 -38.90
CA THR A 536 -69.20 11.52 -38.56
C THR A 536 -69.78 10.73 -37.35
N THR A 537 -70.68 11.39 -36.62
CA THR A 537 -71.85 10.94 -35.81
C THR A 537 -72.36 9.48 -35.80
N ALA A 538 -72.86 9.02 -34.62
CA ALA A 538 -74.11 8.24 -34.44
C ALA A 538 -74.63 8.32 -32.97
N GLU A 539 -75.92 8.05 -32.73
CA GLU A 539 -76.64 8.18 -31.43
C GLU A 539 -77.10 6.82 -30.85
N ALA A 540 -77.22 6.67 -29.51
CA ALA A 540 -78.14 5.74 -28.82
C ALA A 540 -78.22 5.99 -27.28
N GLU A 541 -79.32 5.55 -26.66
CA GLU A 541 -79.63 5.65 -25.21
C GLU A 541 -79.39 4.31 -24.44
N PRO A 542 -79.47 4.25 -23.09
CA PRO A 542 -78.72 3.25 -22.29
C PRO A 542 -79.44 1.92 -21.98
N GLU A 543 -78.66 0.89 -21.62
CA GLU A 543 -79.11 -0.36 -20.99
C GLU A 543 -78.38 -0.64 -19.65
N GLU A 544 -78.97 -1.51 -18.83
CA GLU A 544 -78.55 -1.85 -17.46
C GLU A 544 -77.28 -2.73 -17.40
N PRO A 545 -76.45 -2.61 -16.33
CA PRO A 545 -75.30 -3.48 -16.13
C PRO A 545 -75.73 -4.91 -15.75
N ARG A 546 -75.58 -5.86 -16.68
CA ARG A 546 -75.81 -7.28 -16.41
C ARG A 546 -74.64 -7.88 -15.64
N THR A 547 -74.92 -8.60 -14.56
CA THR A 547 -73.91 -9.20 -13.68
C THR A 547 -73.04 -10.23 -14.40
N ALA A 548 -71.72 -10.05 -14.34
CA ALA A 548 -70.77 -11.10 -14.75
C ALA A 548 -70.78 -12.26 -13.73
N PRO A 549 -70.56 -13.52 -14.16
CA PRO A 549 -70.56 -14.66 -13.24
C PRO A 549 -69.35 -14.62 -12.30
N GLY A 550 -69.60 -14.90 -11.01
CA GLY A 550 -68.55 -14.94 -10.00
C GLY A 550 -67.61 -16.13 -10.17
N ILE A 551 -66.37 -15.96 -9.73
CA ILE A 551 -65.27 -16.96 -9.79
C ILE A 551 -65.65 -18.32 -9.17
N SER A 552 -66.66 -18.35 -8.29
CA SER A 552 -67.29 -19.56 -7.74
C SER A 552 -67.76 -20.57 -8.79
N ASP A 553 -68.32 -20.13 -9.92
CA ASP A 553 -68.80 -21.04 -10.98
C ASP A 553 -67.65 -21.72 -11.75
N LEU A 554 -66.48 -21.09 -11.77
CA LEU A 554 -65.27 -21.68 -12.35
C LEU A 554 -64.74 -22.82 -11.46
N PHE A 555 -64.70 -22.62 -10.14
CA PHE A 555 -64.34 -23.66 -9.17
C PHE A 555 -65.38 -24.78 -9.02
N ALA A 556 -66.65 -24.52 -9.36
CA ALA A 556 -67.67 -25.56 -9.46
C ALA A 556 -67.40 -26.48 -10.67
N ARG A 557 -66.93 -25.91 -11.79
CA ARG A 557 -66.62 -26.65 -13.02
C ARG A 557 -65.35 -27.51 -12.90
N ILE A 558 -64.28 -26.96 -12.33
CA ILE A 558 -62.99 -27.67 -12.18
C ILE A 558 -63.12 -28.93 -11.30
N ARG A 559 -63.93 -28.88 -10.22
CA ARG A 559 -64.21 -30.10 -9.41
C ARG A 559 -64.96 -31.18 -10.17
N ALA A 560 -65.87 -30.80 -11.07
CA ALA A 560 -66.63 -31.75 -11.88
C ALA A 560 -65.77 -32.46 -12.94
N GLU A 561 -64.64 -31.87 -13.35
CA GLU A 561 -63.69 -32.50 -14.27
C GLU A 561 -62.65 -33.38 -13.53
N SER A 562 -62.29 -33.06 -12.28
CA SER A 562 -61.42 -33.95 -11.47
C SER A 562 -62.09 -35.27 -11.09
N GLU A 563 -63.36 -35.26 -10.68
CA GLU A 563 -64.09 -36.48 -10.27
C GLU A 563 -64.43 -37.42 -11.44
N ALA A 564 -64.22 -36.98 -12.69
CA ALA A 564 -64.44 -37.78 -13.90
C ALA A 564 -63.23 -38.63 -14.34
N SER A 565 -62.04 -38.42 -13.73
CA SER A 565 -60.79 -39.07 -14.14
C SER A 565 -60.50 -40.36 -13.37
N GLU A 566 -60.88 -40.46 -12.09
CA GLU A 566 -60.57 -41.61 -11.21
C GLU A 566 -61.57 -42.77 -11.35
N ALA A 567 -61.85 -43.21 -12.59
CA ALA A 567 -62.83 -44.27 -12.85
C ALA A 567 -62.44 -45.35 -13.89
N ALA A 568 -61.21 -45.38 -14.40
CA ALA A 568 -60.78 -46.42 -15.34
C ALA A 568 -59.25 -46.68 -15.44
N SER A 569 -58.73 -47.62 -14.65
CA SER A 569 -57.68 -48.55 -15.12
C SER A 569 -57.58 -49.78 -14.21
N THR A 570 -57.26 -50.96 -14.76
CA THR A 570 -57.12 -52.21 -14.00
C THR A 570 -56.32 -53.23 -14.81
N VAL A 571 -55.09 -53.57 -14.39
CA VAL A 571 -54.22 -54.66 -14.93
C VAL A 571 -53.71 -54.33 -16.36
N GLU A 572 -52.49 -54.65 -16.82
CA GLU A 572 -51.49 -55.68 -16.44
C GLU A 572 -50.03 -55.15 -16.58
N GLU A 573 -49.06 -55.89 -16.01
CA GLU A 573 -47.60 -55.76 -16.25
C GLU A 573 -47.18 -56.62 -17.48
N PRO A 574 -45.89 -56.77 -17.95
CA PRO A 574 -44.60 -56.46 -17.27
C PRO A 574 -43.43 -55.91 -18.14
N THR A 575 -42.25 -55.74 -17.51
CA THR A 575 -40.85 -55.75 -18.06
C THR A 575 -40.39 -54.67 -19.06
N GLY A 576 -39.12 -54.22 -18.95
CA GLY A 576 -38.46 -53.62 -20.13
C GLY A 576 -37.10 -52.91 -20.12
N ASP A 577 -36.16 -53.13 -19.19
CA ASP A 577 -34.73 -52.73 -19.31
C ASP A 577 -34.38 -51.22 -19.37
N ALA A 578 -33.08 -50.92 -19.18
CA ALA A 578 -32.44 -49.60 -19.33
C ALA A 578 -31.51 -49.62 -20.59
N PRO A 579 -30.56 -48.67 -20.89
CA PRO A 579 -30.13 -47.46 -20.17
C PRO A 579 -29.75 -46.23 -21.06
N SER A 580 -29.14 -45.22 -20.42
CA SER A 580 -28.00 -44.39 -20.93
C SER A 580 -28.23 -43.16 -21.84
N VAL A 581 -27.84 -42.01 -21.26
CA VAL A 581 -27.19 -40.78 -21.78
C VAL A 581 -27.31 -40.36 -23.27
N ALA A 582 -27.88 -39.16 -23.47
CA ALA A 582 -27.45 -38.04 -24.34
C ALA A 582 -28.37 -36.86 -23.96
N ASP A 583 -27.90 -35.68 -23.56
CA ASP A 583 -27.17 -34.68 -24.35
C ASP A 583 -27.94 -34.20 -25.61
N THR A 584 -28.55 -33.02 -25.50
CA THR A 584 -28.49 -31.96 -26.53
C THR A 584 -29.03 -30.63 -25.99
N SER A 585 -28.55 -29.52 -26.54
CA SER A 585 -28.84 -28.16 -26.08
C SER A 585 -29.98 -27.46 -26.85
N ALA A 586 -30.38 -26.31 -26.31
CA ALA A 586 -30.75 -25.05 -27.00
C ALA A 586 -32.23 -24.71 -27.30
N ASP A 587 -32.40 -23.40 -27.44
CA ASP A 587 -33.45 -22.61 -28.09
C ASP A 587 -34.82 -22.33 -27.40
N VAL A 588 -34.77 -21.27 -26.58
CA VAL A 588 -35.40 -19.95 -26.87
C VAL A 588 -36.89 -19.68 -26.52
N ALA A 589 -37.10 -18.42 -26.12
CA ALA A 589 -38.34 -17.63 -25.99
C ALA A 589 -39.24 -17.86 -24.76
N GLU A 590 -39.24 -16.85 -23.89
CA GLU A 590 -40.47 -16.31 -23.31
C GLU A 590 -40.64 -14.84 -23.75
N ASP A 591 -41.88 -14.41 -23.90
CA ASP A 591 -42.28 -13.06 -24.33
C ASP A 591 -42.79 -12.26 -23.10
N SER A 592 -43.06 -10.96 -23.27
CA SER A 592 -43.27 -10.01 -22.17
C SER A 592 -44.74 -9.93 -21.69
N ASP A 593 -44.98 -9.53 -20.42
CA ASP A 593 -45.37 -8.14 -20.06
C ASP A 593 -45.91 -7.95 -18.61
N ALA A 594 -45.77 -6.72 -18.11
CA ALA A 594 -46.56 -5.97 -17.10
C ALA A 594 -46.87 -6.50 -15.68
N GLY A 595 -46.33 -5.76 -14.69
CA GLY A 595 -47.07 -5.32 -13.49
C GLY A 595 -46.74 -6.03 -12.16
N SER A 596 -46.34 -5.35 -11.08
CA SER A 596 -46.07 -3.92 -10.87
C SER A 596 -45.06 -3.72 -9.74
N THR A 597 -44.21 -2.70 -9.83
CA THR A 597 -43.29 -2.28 -8.76
C THR A 597 -43.31 -0.77 -8.59
N GLU A 598 -43.41 -0.30 -7.35
CA GLU A 598 -43.28 1.13 -7.03
C GLU A 598 -41.81 1.55 -7.01
N THR A 599 -41.56 2.82 -7.30
CA THR A 599 -40.22 3.36 -7.58
C THR A 599 -39.43 3.62 -6.29
N ASP A 600 -38.23 3.05 -6.20
CA ASP A 600 -37.12 3.69 -5.49
C ASP A 600 -36.07 4.16 -6.51
N SER A 601 -35.37 5.25 -6.20
CA SER A 601 -34.68 6.09 -7.18
C SER A 601 -33.29 6.52 -6.72
N THR A 602 -32.27 5.79 -7.15
CA THR A 602 -30.96 6.34 -7.58
C THR A 602 -30.25 5.30 -8.43
N GLY A 603 -29.96 5.62 -9.70
CA GLY A 603 -29.21 4.74 -10.60
C GLY A 603 -29.61 4.87 -12.06
N GLN A 604 -29.07 5.87 -12.76
CA GLN A 604 -28.94 5.83 -14.21
C GLN A 604 -27.62 6.48 -14.65
N ASP A 605 -27.08 5.96 -15.74
CA ASP A 605 -25.72 6.15 -16.24
C ASP A 605 -25.38 7.58 -16.66
N THR A 606 -24.12 7.97 -16.44
CA THR A 606 -23.41 8.92 -17.32
C THR A 606 -22.17 8.22 -17.88
N ALA A 607 -22.26 7.78 -19.13
CA ALA A 607 -21.15 7.21 -19.87
C ALA A 607 -20.55 8.26 -20.82
N GLU A 608 -19.65 9.10 -20.31
CA GLU A 608 -18.79 9.96 -21.12
C GLU A 608 -17.43 10.20 -20.42
N SER A 609 -16.43 10.68 -21.15
CA SER A 609 -15.07 11.00 -20.67
C SER A 609 -14.19 9.82 -20.21
N ALA A 610 -13.89 8.91 -21.14
CA ALA A 610 -12.66 8.12 -21.07
C ALA A 610 -11.47 8.91 -21.64
N GLU A 611 -10.93 9.87 -20.88
CA GLU A 611 -9.69 10.58 -21.23
C GLU A 611 -9.01 11.17 -19.97
N GLY A 612 -7.78 10.75 -19.66
CA GLY A 612 -6.87 11.51 -18.79
C GLY A 612 -6.79 11.18 -17.29
N SER A 613 -6.60 9.91 -16.90
CA SER A 613 -6.10 9.56 -15.56
C SER A 613 -5.11 8.38 -15.59
N GLU A 614 -3.95 8.59 -16.23
CA GLU A 614 -2.75 7.76 -16.02
C GLU A 614 -2.09 8.14 -14.67
N GLU A 615 -2.83 8.02 -13.57
CA GLU A 615 -2.32 8.31 -12.22
C GLU A 615 -1.89 7.00 -11.51
N GLU A 616 -0.58 6.91 -11.30
CA GLU A 616 0.13 6.01 -10.39
C GLU A 616 -0.27 4.52 -10.39
N ALA A 617 0.16 3.81 -11.44
CA ALA A 617 0.46 2.37 -11.36
C ALA A 617 1.75 2.12 -10.54
N GLY A 618 1.79 2.62 -9.30
CA GLY A 618 2.93 2.56 -8.38
C GLY A 618 2.57 1.86 -7.07
N ASP A 619 3.40 0.88 -6.69
CA ASP A 619 3.48 0.27 -5.35
C ASP A 619 2.16 -0.18 -4.68
N ARG A 620 1.27 -0.83 -5.43
CA ARG A 620 0.25 -1.69 -4.82
C ARG A 620 0.90 -2.97 -4.29
N SER A 621 0.66 -3.26 -3.01
CA SER A 621 1.10 -4.52 -2.39
C SER A 621 0.39 -5.72 -3.05
N PRO A 622 1.11 -6.78 -3.46
CA PRO A 622 0.51 -7.94 -4.12
C PRO A 622 -0.49 -8.69 -3.23
N ASP A 623 -0.43 -8.46 -1.92
CA ASP A 623 -1.38 -9.01 -0.96
C ASP A 623 -2.79 -8.41 -1.11
N VAL A 624 -2.88 -7.13 -1.50
CA VAL A 624 -4.18 -6.47 -1.75
C VAL A 624 -4.83 -7.06 -3.00
N ASP A 625 -4.08 -7.21 -4.09
CA ASP A 625 -4.57 -7.82 -5.33
C ASP A 625 -5.08 -9.27 -5.11
N LEU A 626 -4.49 -10.02 -4.17
CA LEU A 626 -4.95 -11.37 -3.78
C LEU A 626 -6.27 -11.37 -2.99
N LEU A 627 -6.48 -10.37 -2.12
CA LEU A 627 -7.75 -10.19 -1.40
C LEU A 627 -8.86 -9.76 -2.36
N GLU A 628 -8.59 -8.81 -3.26
CA GLU A 628 -9.53 -8.38 -4.31
C GLU A 628 -9.89 -9.52 -5.26
N LEU A 629 -8.92 -10.33 -5.70
CA LEU A 629 -9.16 -11.50 -6.56
C LEU A 629 -10.05 -12.55 -5.88
N ARG A 630 -9.84 -12.81 -4.58
CA ARG A 630 -10.72 -13.69 -3.81
C ARG A 630 -12.14 -13.12 -3.76
N ASP A 631 -12.30 -11.84 -3.40
CA ASP A 631 -13.61 -11.22 -3.30
C ASP A 631 -14.38 -11.27 -4.62
N ALA A 632 -13.75 -10.89 -5.72
CA ALA A 632 -14.32 -10.98 -7.06
C ALA A 632 -14.74 -12.42 -7.43
N THR A 633 -14.12 -13.42 -6.82
CA THR A 633 -14.44 -14.85 -7.01
C THR A 633 -15.58 -15.32 -6.09
N THR A 634 -15.66 -14.86 -4.84
CA THR A 634 -16.71 -15.29 -3.89
C THR A 634 -18.02 -14.51 -4.02
N ASP A 635 -18.00 -13.24 -4.43
CA ASP A 635 -19.14 -12.32 -4.29
C ASP A 635 -20.41 -12.77 -5.02
N GLU A 636 -20.34 -13.46 -6.16
CA GLU A 636 -21.51 -14.05 -6.82
C GLU A 636 -22.03 -15.29 -6.07
N ILE A 637 -21.14 -16.14 -5.55
CA ILE A 637 -21.49 -17.35 -4.80
C ILE A 637 -22.17 -16.96 -3.47
N GLU A 638 -21.64 -15.94 -2.79
CA GLU A 638 -22.26 -15.36 -1.59
C GLU A 638 -23.66 -14.82 -1.87
N ARG A 639 -23.83 -14.07 -2.98
CA ARG A 639 -25.13 -13.53 -3.39
C ARG A 639 -26.11 -14.63 -3.78
N GLN A 640 -25.66 -15.72 -4.42
CA GLN A 640 -26.49 -16.89 -4.75
C GLN A 640 -26.92 -17.65 -3.49
N LEU A 641 -25.99 -17.99 -2.59
CA LEU A 641 -26.27 -18.63 -1.31
C LEU A 641 -27.23 -17.79 -0.46
N ALA A 642 -26.99 -16.48 -0.35
CA ALA A 642 -27.87 -15.58 0.39
C ALA A 642 -29.27 -15.48 -0.22
N ARG A 643 -29.42 -15.49 -1.56
CA ARG A 643 -30.73 -15.56 -2.23
C ARG A 643 -31.44 -16.89 -1.95
N ARG A 644 -30.71 -18.01 -2.02
CA ARG A 644 -31.24 -19.36 -1.78
C ARG A 644 -31.72 -19.54 -0.34
N LEU A 645 -30.92 -19.12 0.64
CA LEU A 645 -31.30 -19.11 2.06
C LEU A 645 -32.53 -18.21 2.35
N LYS A 646 -32.62 -17.03 1.72
CA LYS A 646 -33.79 -16.15 1.85
C LYS A 646 -35.05 -16.75 1.24
N ARG A 647 -34.91 -17.60 0.23
CA ARG A 647 -36.02 -18.38 -0.34
C ARG A 647 -36.50 -19.44 0.64
N VAL A 648 -35.62 -20.27 1.20
CA VAL A 648 -35.99 -21.28 2.23
C VAL A 648 -36.69 -20.61 3.42
N LEU A 649 -36.13 -19.54 3.99
CA LEU A 649 -36.79 -18.76 5.06
C LEU A 649 -38.10 -18.07 4.64
N SER A 650 -38.44 -18.02 3.35
CA SER A 650 -39.73 -17.50 2.89
C SER A 650 -40.74 -18.62 2.69
N ASP A 651 -40.31 -19.73 2.12
CA ASP A 651 -41.14 -20.92 1.92
C ASP A 651 -41.53 -21.53 3.30
N GLU A 652 -40.59 -21.60 4.26
CA GLU A 652 -40.89 -22.04 5.64
C GLU A 652 -41.75 -21.05 6.43
N GLN A 653 -41.54 -19.74 6.26
CA GLN A 653 -42.41 -18.73 6.87
C GLN A 653 -43.86 -18.87 6.36
N ASN A 654 -44.02 -19.11 5.05
CA ASN A 654 -45.32 -19.32 4.43
C ASN A 654 -45.98 -20.62 4.90
N GLU A 655 -45.20 -21.71 5.02
CA GLU A 655 -45.66 -22.99 5.54
C GLU A 655 -46.10 -22.89 7.02
N ALA A 656 -45.28 -22.27 7.88
CA ALA A 656 -45.61 -22.08 9.30
C ALA A 656 -46.86 -21.21 9.48
N LEU A 657 -46.98 -20.08 8.78
CA LEU A 657 -48.18 -19.23 8.82
C LEU A 657 -49.42 -19.92 8.24
N HIS A 658 -49.25 -20.81 7.26
CA HIS A 658 -50.33 -21.64 6.72
C HIS A 658 -50.76 -22.73 7.70
N ASN A 659 -49.82 -23.39 8.38
CA ASN A 659 -50.12 -24.40 9.41
C ASN A 659 -50.86 -23.76 10.59
N LEU A 660 -50.37 -22.63 11.09
CA LEU A 660 -50.97 -21.83 12.15
C LEU A 660 -52.43 -21.43 11.82
N ARG A 661 -52.67 -20.93 10.60
CA ARG A 661 -54.02 -20.56 10.13
C ARG A 661 -55.00 -21.74 10.03
N ASN A 662 -54.50 -22.95 9.79
CA ASN A 662 -55.33 -24.15 9.63
C ASN A 662 -55.50 -24.97 10.93
N LEU A 663 -54.75 -24.64 11.99
CA LEU A 663 -54.78 -25.32 13.27
C LEU A 663 -56.12 -25.13 13.99
N LYS A 664 -56.55 -26.14 14.77
CA LYS A 664 -57.80 -26.13 15.54
C LYS A 664 -57.54 -26.40 17.02
N GLY A 665 -56.98 -25.40 17.69
CA GLY A 665 -56.61 -25.45 19.11
C GLY A 665 -55.70 -24.28 19.46
N ALA A 666 -55.09 -24.33 20.64
CA ALA A 666 -54.01 -23.41 20.99
C ALA A 666 -52.78 -23.63 20.06
N PRO A 667 -52.08 -22.57 19.64
CA PRO A 667 -50.88 -22.68 18.85
C PRO A 667 -49.76 -23.36 19.64
N THR A 668 -49.11 -24.37 19.06
CA THR A 668 -47.98 -25.08 19.67
C THR A 668 -46.89 -25.29 18.63
N ALA A 669 -45.62 -25.16 19.04
CA ALA A 669 -44.48 -25.21 18.12
C ALA A 669 -44.45 -26.51 17.30
N ASP A 670 -44.64 -27.67 17.95
CA ASP A 670 -44.68 -29.01 17.33
C ASP A 670 -45.79 -29.19 16.27
N ALA A 671 -46.85 -28.36 16.31
CA ALA A 671 -47.98 -28.44 15.39
C ALA A 671 -47.92 -27.43 14.24
N VAL A 672 -46.92 -26.53 14.24
CA VAL A 672 -46.81 -25.40 13.31
C VAL A 672 -45.47 -25.38 12.58
N LEU A 673 -44.37 -25.66 13.29
CA LEU A 673 -43.00 -25.70 12.76
C LEU A 673 -42.65 -27.09 12.20
N PRO A 674 -41.71 -27.20 11.25
CA PRO A 674 -41.14 -28.48 10.84
C PRO A 674 -40.43 -29.21 12.00
N THR A 675 -40.22 -30.52 11.87
CA THR A 675 -39.38 -31.27 12.83
C THR A 675 -37.94 -30.75 12.78
N GLU A 676 -37.14 -30.98 13.83
CA GLU A 676 -35.74 -30.53 13.84
C GLU A 676 -34.91 -31.19 12.74
N GLU A 677 -35.17 -32.47 12.45
CA GLU A 677 -34.53 -33.23 11.36
C GLU A 677 -34.92 -32.67 9.98
N ASP A 678 -36.21 -32.38 9.74
CA ASP A 678 -36.67 -31.75 8.48
C ASP A 678 -36.06 -30.35 8.30
N HIS A 679 -36.07 -29.53 9.35
CA HIS A 679 -35.57 -28.15 9.34
C HIS A 679 -34.07 -28.12 9.01
N LEU A 680 -33.26 -28.97 9.66
CA LEU A 680 -31.83 -29.15 9.34
C LEU A 680 -31.62 -29.68 7.92
N SER A 681 -32.42 -30.66 7.49
CA SER A 681 -32.30 -31.29 6.17
C SER A 681 -32.59 -30.31 5.02
N ARG A 682 -33.59 -29.43 5.18
CA ARG A 682 -33.95 -28.39 4.21
C ARG A 682 -32.80 -27.40 3.98
N PHE A 683 -32.22 -26.85 5.05
CA PHE A 683 -31.08 -25.92 4.93
C PHE A 683 -29.84 -26.61 4.36
N ARG A 684 -29.52 -27.82 4.82
CA ARG A 684 -28.37 -28.60 4.34
C ARG A 684 -28.46 -28.86 2.84
N GLN A 685 -29.62 -29.30 2.35
CA GLN A 685 -29.85 -29.56 0.93
C GLN A 685 -29.75 -28.27 0.09
N ALA A 686 -30.17 -27.13 0.62
CA ALA A 686 -30.07 -25.85 -0.09
C ALA A 686 -28.61 -25.41 -0.27
N VAL A 687 -27.80 -25.41 0.79
CA VAL A 687 -26.46 -24.79 0.76
C VAL A 687 -25.38 -25.62 0.07
N LEU A 688 -25.58 -26.94 -0.05
CA LEU A 688 -24.58 -27.87 -0.60
C LEU A 688 -24.17 -27.60 -2.07
N GLU A 689 -24.99 -26.92 -2.87
CA GLU A 689 -24.60 -26.55 -4.24
C GLU A 689 -23.62 -25.36 -4.23
N ASP A 690 -23.96 -24.30 -3.50
CA ASP A 690 -23.19 -23.05 -3.47
C ASP A 690 -21.86 -23.23 -2.69
N LEU A 691 -21.86 -24.02 -1.60
CA LEU A 691 -20.62 -24.35 -0.87
C LEU A 691 -19.65 -25.20 -1.72
N ARG A 692 -20.16 -26.08 -2.60
CA ARG A 692 -19.35 -26.80 -3.60
C ARG A 692 -18.93 -25.92 -4.79
N ALA A 693 -19.51 -24.74 -4.96
CA ALA A 693 -18.99 -23.73 -5.87
C ALA A 693 -17.84 -22.95 -5.20
N ALA A 694 -18.00 -22.56 -3.94
CA ALA A 694 -16.97 -21.88 -3.15
C ALA A 694 -15.70 -22.74 -3.00
N GLU A 695 -15.83 -24.04 -2.70
CA GLU A 695 -14.70 -24.96 -2.58
C GLU A 695 -13.94 -25.13 -3.91
N ARG A 696 -14.63 -25.40 -5.03
CA ARG A 696 -13.97 -25.45 -6.35
C ARG A 696 -13.35 -24.12 -6.76
N ALA A 697 -13.93 -23.00 -6.35
CA ALA A 697 -13.37 -21.67 -6.58
C ALA A 697 -12.06 -21.46 -5.79
N GLY A 698 -12.01 -21.87 -4.52
CA GLY A 698 -10.79 -21.86 -3.72
C GLY A 698 -9.71 -22.81 -4.26
N ALA A 699 -10.10 -24.00 -4.72
CA ALA A 699 -9.18 -24.90 -5.41
C ALA A 699 -8.61 -24.26 -6.70
N SER A 700 -9.48 -23.61 -7.50
CA SER A 700 -9.10 -22.87 -8.73
C SER A 700 -8.20 -21.65 -8.46
N PHE A 701 -8.29 -21.06 -7.27
CA PHE A 701 -7.46 -19.94 -6.83
C PHE A 701 -6.03 -20.38 -6.48
N TYR A 702 -5.84 -21.63 -6.03
CA TYR A 702 -4.52 -22.18 -5.74
C TYR A 702 -3.83 -22.77 -6.97
N SER A 703 -4.55 -23.52 -7.80
CA SER A 703 -4.04 -24.17 -9.02
C SER A 703 -5.16 -24.49 -10.01
N ASP A 704 -4.84 -25.09 -11.16
CA ASP A 704 -5.87 -25.81 -11.93
C ASP A 704 -6.61 -26.78 -11.00
N ALA A 705 -7.93 -26.64 -10.89
CA ALA A 705 -8.71 -27.36 -9.87
C ALA A 705 -8.79 -28.87 -10.20
N PRO A 706 -8.56 -29.76 -9.22
CA PRO A 706 -8.60 -31.20 -9.44
C PRO A 706 -10.04 -31.70 -9.72
N ASP A 707 -10.17 -32.78 -10.50
CA ASP A 707 -11.45 -33.41 -10.90
C ASP A 707 -12.35 -33.85 -9.71
N ARG A 708 -11.81 -33.88 -8.49
CA ARG A 708 -12.50 -34.27 -7.26
C ARG A 708 -12.59 -33.08 -6.31
N ALA A 709 -13.80 -32.52 -6.21
CA ALA A 709 -14.18 -31.63 -5.11
C ALA A 709 -14.01 -32.32 -3.73
N ALA A 710 -13.60 -31.54 -2.74
CA ALA A 710 -13.56 -31.93 -1.34
C ALA A 710 -14.98 -32.16 -0.77
N ASP A 711 -15.05 -32.81 0.40
CA ASP A 711 -16.30 -32.90 1.13
C ASP A 711 -16.52 -31.62 1.96
N VAL A 712 -17.64 -30.95 1.70
CA VAL A 712 -18.12 -29.75 2.42
C VAL A 712 -19.41 -30.05 3.18
N THR A 713 -19.77 -31.32 3.35
CA THR A 713 -20.98 -31.72 4.07
C THR A 713 -20.89 -31.34 5.56
N ASP A 714 -19.70 -31.35 6.15
CA ASP A 714 -19.47 -30.83 7.49
C ASP A 714 -19.73 -29.32 7.60
N ILE A 715 -19.26 -28.51 6.64
CA ILE A 715 -19.52 -27.07 6.56
C ILE A 715 -21.02 -26.79 6.35
N ALA A 716 -21.69 -27.60 5.51
CA ALA A 716 -23.13 -27.50 5.29
C ALA A 716 -23.95 -27.89 6.54
N ASP A 717 -23.49 -28.90 7.28
CA ASP A 717 -24.09 -29.35 8.55
C ASP A 717 -23.93 -28.29 9.64
N GLU A 718 -22.77 -27.64 9.72
CA GLU A 718 -22.48 -26.55 10.66
C GLU A 718 -23.35 -25.33 10.38
N LEU A 719 -23.36 -24.82 9.13
CA LEU A 719 -24.24 -23.71 8.71
C LEU A 719 -25.70 -23.99 9.05
N SER A 720 -26.18 -25.17 8.68
CA SER A 720 -27.57 -25.57 8.89
C SER A 720 -27.89 -25.72 10.38
N GLY A 721 -26.98 -26.34 11.13
CA GLY A 721 -27.05 -26.45 12.58
C GLY A 721 -27.18 -25.09 13.25
N ASP A 722 -26.31 -24.15 12.89
CA ASP A 722 -26.27 -22.83 13.52
C ASP A 722 -27.43 -21.92 13.13
N LEU A 723 -27.88 -21.96 11.87
CA LEU A 723 -29.06 -21.24 11.43
C LEU A 723 -30.32 -21.79 12.12
N VAL A 724 -30.53 -23.12 12.10
CA VAL A 724 -31.68 -23.75 12.75
C VAL A 724 -31.65 -23.52 14.26
N ARG A 725 -30.51 -23.70 14.93
CA ARG A 725 -30.32 -23.45 16.37
C ARG A 725 -30.75 -22.04 16.78
N GLN A 726 -30.40 -21.03 15.99
CA GLN A 726 -30.72 -19.63 16.29
C GLN A 726 -32.15 -19.23 15.91
N VAL A 727 -32.68 -19.76 14.79
CA VAL A 727 -34.05 -19.49 14.33
C VAL A 727 -35.07 -20.27 15.16
N ARG A 728 -34.93 -21.60 15.25
CA ARG A 728 -35.87 -22.51 15.93
C ARG A 728 -36.08 -22.13 17.39
N GLY A 729 -34.99 -21.99 18.14
CA GLY A 729 -35.05 -21.61 19.56
C GLY A 729 -35.58 -20.19 19.81
N ARG A 730 -35.76 -19.35 18.79
CA ARG A 730 -36.50 -18.07 18.89
C ARG A 730 -37.97 -18.23 18.48
N LEU A 731 -38.25 -19.02 17.46
CA LEU A 731 -39.62 -19.35 17.05
C LEU A 731 -40.38 -20.08 18.16
N GLU A 732 -39.78 -21.08 18.81
CA GLU A 732 -40.39 -21.82 19.93
C GLU A 732 -40.83 -20.90 21.07
N ARG A 733 -39.95 -19.96 21.48
CA ARG A 733 -40.27 -18.93 22.49
C ARG A 733 -41.37 -17.95 22.07
N SER A 734 -41.75 -17.88 20.80
CA SER A 734 -42.92 -17.08 20.38
C SER A 734 -44.26 -17.76 20.70
N PHE A 735 -44.28 -19.09 20.87
CA PHE A 735 -45.45 -19.84 21.33
C PHE A 735 -45.61 -19.83 22.86
N ASP A 736 -44.54 -19.60 23.63
CA ASP A 736 -44.58 -19.48 25.10
C ASP A 736 -45.27 -18.17 25.59
N GLY A 737 -45.44 -17.19 24.70
CA GLY A 737 -45.83 -15.82 25.05
C GLY A 737 -47.33 -15.49 24.98
N SER A 738 -48.11 -16.17 24.14
CA SER A 738 -49.54 -15.92 23.95
C SER A 738 -50.26 -17.16 23.40
N ASP A 739 -51.49 -17.40 23.86
CA ASP A 739 -52.41 -18.37 23.28
C ASP A 739 -53.07 -17.86 21.96
N ASP A 740 -52.87 -16.58 21.60
CA ASP A 740 -53.49 -15.97 20.42
C ASP A 740 -52.70 -16.28 19.13
N PRO A 741 -53.32 -16.90 18.10
CA PRO A 741 -52.67 -17.17 16.83
C PRO A 741 -52.15 -15.93 16.09
N ASP A 742 -52.73 -14.74 16.26
CA ASP A 742 -52.26 -13.54 15.57
C ASP A 742 -50.98 -12.96 16.21
N ASP A 743 -50.87 -12.98 17.55
CA ASP A 743 -49.62 -12.65 18.28
C ASP A 743 -48.47 -13.57 17.85
N VAL A 744 -48.73 -14.88 17.81
CA VAL A 744 -47.76 -15.90 17.37
C VAL A 744 -47.38 -15.68 15.89
N ALA A 745 -48.34 -15.31 15.05
CA ALA A 745 -48.08 -15.02 13.65
C ALA A 745 -47.15 -13.80 13.47
N ASP A 746 -47.30 -12.74 14.27
CA ASP A 746 -46.40 -11.58 14.25
C ASP A 746 -45.03 -11.86 14.86
N GLY A 747 -44.94 -12.73 15.87
CA GLY A 747 -43.66 -13.29 16.35
C GLY A 747 -42.90 -14.03 15.24
N ILE A 748 -43.56 -14.96 14.55
CA ILE A 748 -43.03 -15.69 13.38
C ILE A 748 -42.62 -14.71 12.27
N ARG A 749 -43.47 -13.73 11.92
CA ARG A 749 -43.15 -12.70 10.90
C ARG A 749 -41.89 -11.92 11.25
N THR A 750 -41.75 -11.51 12.50
CA THR A 750 -40.62 -10.71 13.00
C THR A 750 -39.30 -11.49 12.89
N ILE A 751 -39.26 -12.72 13.41
CA ILE A 751 -38.03 -13.55 13.44
C ILE A 751 -37.55 -13.86 12.01
N TYR A 752 -38.43 -14.35 11.15
CA TYR A 752 -38.08 -14.64 9.76
C TYR A 752 -37.76 -13.37 8.94
N ARG A 753 -38.33 -12.20 9.26
CA ARG A 753 -37.96 -10.91 8.62
C ARG A 753 -36.54 -10.49 9.01
N GLU A 754 -36.22 -10.49 10.30
CA GLU A 754 -34.90 -10.15 10.83
C GLU A 754 -33.79 -10.99 10.18
N TRP A 755 -33.99 -12.31 10.10
CA TRP A 755 -33.02 -13.20 9.47
C TRP A 755 -32.83 -12.94 7.97
N LYS A 756 -33.92 -12.66 7.24
CA LYS A 756 -33.88 -12.35 5.80
C LYS A 756 -33.25 -10.98 5.48
N THR A 757 -33.30 -10.02 6.40
CA THR A 757 -32.71 -8.69 6.20
C THR A 757 -31.30 -8.55 6.78
N GLN A 758 -31.06 -9.00 8.02
CA GLN A 758 -29.89 -8.59 8.82
C GLN A 758 -28.87 -9.71 9.12
N ARG A 759 -29.21 -11.00 8.97
CA ARG A 759 -28.32 -12.11 9.40
C ARG A 759 -27.83 -13.01 8.26
N ILE A 760 -28.65 -13.32 7.25
CA ILE A 760 -28.26 -14.26 6.19
C ILE A 760 -26.98 -13.84 5.43
N ALA A 761 -26.78 -12.56 5.12
CA ALA A 761 -25.65 -12.14 4.30
C ALA A 761 -24.30 -12.37 5.01
N GLU A 762 -24.24 -12.13 6.31
CA GLU A 762 -23.07 -12.35 7.17
C GLU A 762 -22.76 -13.85 7.30
N ALA A 763 -23.78 -14.68 7.52
CA ALA A 763 -23.64 -16.14 7.58
C ALA A 763 -23.21 -16.74 6.22
N ALA A 764 -23.81 -16.29 5.12
CA ALA A 764 -23.45 -16.74 3.77
C ALA A 764 -21.99 -16.41 3.45
N ARG A 765 -21.52 -15.19 3.75
CA ARG A 765 -20.11 -14.79 3.58
C ARG A 765 -19.17 -15.69 4.40
N HIS A 766 -19.43 -15.86 5.69
CA HIS A 766 -18.60 -16.68 6.58
C HIS A 766 -18.42 -18.11 6.07
N PHE A 767 -19.51 -18.82 5.74
CA PHE A 767 -19.41 -20.20 5.28
C PHE A 767 -18.92 -20.36 3.83
N VAL A 768 -19.09 -19.34 2.96
CA VAL A 768 -18.43 -19.32 1.65
C VAL A 768 -16.91 -19.17 1.81
N ILE A 769 -16.43 -18.29 2.71
CA ILE A 769 -14.99 -18.20 3.01
C ILE A 769 -14.46 -19.53 3.60
N ALA A 770 -15.22 -20.19 4.49
CA ALA A 770 -14.83 -21.49 5.04
C ALA A 770 -14.68 -22.58 3.97
N ALA A 771 -15.64 -22.67 3.05
CA ALA A 771 -15.58 -23.61 1.92
C ALA A 771 -14.49 -23.24 0.91
N PHE A 772 -14.28 -21.96 0.64
CA PHE A 772 -13.20 -21.46 -0.22
C PHE A 772 -11.82 -21.83 0.34
N SER A 773 -11.57 -21.56 1.62
CA SER A 773 -10.32 -21.93 2.29
C SER A 773 -10.09 -23.45 2.30
N ARG A 774 -11.15 -24.26 2.48
CA ARG A 774 -11.09 -25.72 2.32
C ARG A 774 -10.58 -26.10 0.93
N GLY A 775 -11.08 -25.46 -0.12
CA GLY A 775 -10.64 -25.67 -1.50
C GLY A 775 -9.18 -25.32 -1.73
N VAL A 776 -8.74 -24.14 -1.26
CA VAL A 776 -7.33 -23.70 -1.31
C VAL A 776 -6.41 -24.72 -0.60
N ALA A 777 -6.84 -25.21 0.57
CA ALA A 777 -6.08 -26.17 1.35
C ALA A 777 -6.00 -27.56 0.72
N GLU A 778 -7.08 -28.06 0.13
CA GLU A 778 -7.13 -29.39 -0.48
C GLU A 778 -6.43 -29.45 -1.85
N ALA A 779 -6.45 -28.37 -2.63
CA ALA A 779 -5.67 -28.25 -3.86
C ALA A 779 -4.14 -28.24 -3.61
N ALA A 780 -3.71 -27.76 -2.44
CA ALA A 780 -2.29 -27.70 -2.10
C ALA A 780 -1.66 -29.08 -1.86
N PRO A 781 -0.47 -29.37 -2.44
CA PRO A 781 0.26 -30.61 -2.19
C PRO A 781 0.58 -30.88 -0.71
N ASP A 782 0.75 -32.16 -0.37
CA ASP A 782 1.22 -32.57 0.95
C ASP A 782 2.62 -32.00 1.23
N GLY A 783 2.75 -31.31 2.35
CA GLY A 783 3.98 -30.64 2.78
C GLY A 783 4.02 -29.12 2.52
N SER A 784 3.12 -28.58 1.70
CA SER A 784 3.00 -27.12 1.47
C SER A 784 2.80 -26.32 2.75
N SER A 785 3.32 -25.09 2.75
CA SER A 785 3.12 -24.08 3.79
C SER A 785 2.14 -22.99 3.36
N PHE A 786 1.37 -22.48 4.31
CA PHE A 786 0.49 -21.33 4.16
C PHE A 786 0.95 -20.20 5.08
N ARG A 787 0.79 -18.96 4.62
CA ARG A 787 0.76 -17.78 5.50
C ARG A 787 -0.66 -17.25 5.60
N TRP A 788 -0.98 -16.68 6.75
CA TRP A 788 -2.27 -16.05 6.99
C TRP A 788 -2.22 -14.60 6.52
N LEU A 789 -3.14 -14.22 5.63
CA LEU A 789 -3.29 -12.86 5.14
C LEU A 789 -4.55 -12.22 5.76
N VAL A 790 -4.34 -11.15 6.53
CA VAL A 790 -5.41 -10.42 7.22
C VAL A 790 -6.17 -9.55 6.22
N ASP A 791 -7.49 -9.60 6.29
CA ASP A 791 -8.37 -8.65 5.62
C ASP A 791 -8.90 -7.65 6.65
N HIS A 792 -8.43 -6.40 6.56
CA HIS A 792 -8.86 -5.30 7.42
C HIS A 792 -10.20 -4.69 6.97
N GLY A 793 -10.76 -5.12 5.83
CA GLY A 793 -12.11 -4.79 5.33
C GLY A 793 -13.22 -5.55 6.05
N GLY A 794 -13.12 -5.67 7.38
CA GLY A 794 -14.04 -6.38 8.26
C GLY A 794 -13.78 -5.99 9.72
N ALA A 795 -14.35 -6.72 10.67
CA ALA A 795 -13.96 -6.57 12.08
C ALA A 795 -12.59 -7.24 12.28
N ALA A 796 -11.50 -6.45 12.23
CA ALA A 796 -10.16 -6.94 12.51
C ALA A 796 -10.07 -7.48 13.95
N ALA A 797 -9.98 -8.80 14.08
CA ALA A 797 -9.84 -9.47 15.37
C ALA A 797 -8.35 -9.74 15.67
N PRO A 798 -7.89 -9.56 16.93
CA PRO A 798 -6.52 -9.89 17.33
C PRO A 798 -6.09 -11.30 16.93
N ASP A 799 -7.00 -12.28 17.07
CA ASP A 799 -6.83 -13.68 16.65
C ASP A 799 -6.36 -13.83 15.19
N CYS A 800 -6.80 -12.94 14.28
CA CYS A 800 -6.38 -12.97 12.88
C CYS A 800 -4.99 -12.35 12.67
N GLU A 801 -4.62 -11.37 13.49
CA GLU A 801 -3.29 -10.75 13.48
C GLU A 801 -2.24 -11.69 14.10
N ASP A 802 -2.56 -12.36 15.21
CA ASP A 802 -1.75 -13.42 15.82
C ASP A 802 -1.47 -14.56 14.84
N ASN A 803 -2.45 -14.95 14.01
CA ASN A 803 -2.26 -15.95 12.98
C ASN A 803 -1.40 -15.46 11.80
N ALA A 804 -1.38 -14.16 11.49
CA ALA A 804 -0.46 -13.58 10.51
C ALA A 804 0.98 -13.45 11.03
N LEU A 805 1.14 -13.12 12.32
CA LEU A 805 2.44 -13.08 13.00
C LEU A 805 3.15 -14.45 13.05
N ALA A 806 2.42 -15.55 12.86
CA ALA A 806 2.98 -16.89 12.73
C ALA A 806 3.85 -17.08 11.47
N GLY A 807 3.65 -16.28 10.42
CA GLY A 807 4.30 -16.46 9.13
C GLY A 807 3.86 -17.75 8.44
N ALA A 808 4.81 -18.62 8.10
CA ALA A 808 4.57 -19.84 7.31
C ALA A 808 4.29 -21.07 8.20
N VAL A 809 3.05 -21.56 8.18
CA VAL A 809 2.59 -22.76 8.90
C VAL A 809 2.33 -23.90 7.91
N GLN A 810 2.74 -25.13 8.24
CA GLN A 810 2.57 -26.28 7.34
C GLN A 810 1.11 -26.77 7.27
N LYS A 811 0.65 -27.17 6.08
CA LYS A 811 -0.69 -27.75 5.83
C LYS A 811 -1.04 -28.81 6.90
N GLY A 812 -2.14 -28.59 7.62
CA GLY A 812 -2.63 -29.48 8.67
C GLY A 812 -2.02 -29.30 10.06
N GLN A 813 -1.11 -28.33 10.25
CA GLN A 813 -0.76 -27.81 11.58
C GLN A 813 -1.65 -26.59 11.91
N PRO A 814 -1.99 -26.37 13.19
CA PRO A 814 -2.72 -25.18 13.60
C PRO A 814 -1.83 -23.93 13.61
N PHE A 815 -2.44 -22.79 13.28
CA PHE A 815 -1.92 -21.45 13.58
C PHE A 815 -2.05 -21.16 15.10
N PRO A 816 -1.45 -20.09 15.64
CA PRO A 816 -1.43 -19.77 17.08
C PRO A 816 -2.76 -19.80 17.82
N THR A 817 -3.88 -19.43 17.18
CA THR A 817 -5.23 -19.50 17.79
C THR A 817 -5.74 -20.94 17.98
N GLY A 818 -5.17 -21.91 17.26
CA GLY A 818 -5.65 -23.28 17.13
C GLY A 818 -6.33 -23.59 15.79
N ASP A 819 -6.64 -22.56 14.99
CA ASP A 819 -7.32 -22.71 13.70
C ASP A 819 -6.39 -23.24 12.60
N LEU A 820 -6.95 -24.00 11.67
CA LEU A 820 -6.21 -24.52 10.51
C LEU A 820 -6.25 -23.57 9.31
N LEU A 821 -7.35 -22.82 9.15
CA LEU A 821 -7.73 -22.03 7.98
C LEU A 821 -8.72 -20.93 8.39
N PRO A 822 -8.81 -19.79 7.68
CA PRO A 822 -9.88 -18.82 7.89
C PRO A 822 -11.22 -19.36 7.39
N PRO A 823 -12.37 -18.97 7.99
CA PRO A 823 -12.54 -17.90 8.98
C PRO A 823 -12.40 -18.35 10.44
N VAL A 824 -11.82 -17.50 11.30
CA VAL A 824 -11.73 -17.73 12.76
C VAL A 824 -13.03 -17.35 13.48
N HIS A 825 -13.73 -16.33 12.99
CA HIS A 825 -14.91 -15.76 13.63
C HIS A 825 -15.99 -15.35 12.61
N PRO A 826 -17.25 -15.14 13.05
CA PRO A 826 -18.28 -14.51 12.22
C PRO A 826 -17.78 -13.18 11.66
N GLY A 827 -17.95 -12.96 10.35
CA GLY A 827 -17.44 -11.78 9.65
C GLY A 827 -15.92 -11.74 9.39
N CYS A 828 -15.16 -12.78 9.77
CA CYS A 828 -13.76 -12.90 9.35
C CYS A 828 -13.68 -13.09 7.83
N ARG A 829 -12.85 -12.26 7.18
CA ARG A 829 -12.59 -12.30 5.73
C ARG A 829 -11.12 -12.56 5.42
N CYS A 830 -10.36 -13.18 6.32
CA CYS A 830 -8.94 -13.48 6.06
C CYS A 830 -8.76 -14.54 4.97
N LEU A 831 -7.56 -14.64 4.39
CA LEU A 831 -7.22 -15.58 3.34
C LEU A 831 -5.95 -16.39 3.73
N ALA A 832 -5.98 -17.71 3.54
CA ALA A 832 -4.77 -18.52 3.56
C ALA A 832 -4.14 -18.51 2.16
N VAL A 833 -2.88 -18.08 2.04
CA VAL A 833 -2.14 -18.09 0.76
C VAL A 833 -0.86 -18.92 0.90
N PRO A 834 -0.36 -19.58 -0.15
CA PRO A 834 0.90 -20.30 -0.09
C PRO A 834 2.05 -19.38 0.39
N ALA A 835 2.85 -19.91 1.31
CA ALA A 835 4.15 -19.36 1.64
C ALA A 835 5.20 -20.10 0.78
N ASN A 836 5.73 -19.38 -0.22
CA ASN A 836 6.75 -19.84 -1.18
C ASN A 836 8.13 -19.97 -0.54
#